data_AF-A0A225NTA4-F1
#
_entry.id   AF-A0A225NTA4-F1
#
_cell.length_a   1.000
_cell.length_b   1.000
_cell.length_c   1.000
_cell.angle_alpha   90.00
_cell.angle_beta   90.00
_cell.angle_gamma   90.00
#
_symmetry.space_group_name_H-M   'P 1'
#
loop_
_entity.id
_entity.type
_entity.pdbx_description
1 polymer ?
#
loop_
_entity_poly.entity_id
_entity_poly.type
_entity_poly.pdbx_seq_one_letter_code
_entity_poly.pdbx_strand_id
1 'polypeptide(L)'
;MATTIVISIDDLAQWIAPGGDLFGQVRTPNIDRIMGSGVTFANAFAAEALCNPSRTATMSGMMPDTTGVHSNGQAWYQHVEPGQTWMAQFLDAGATVGVFGKVFHGNMPASVANAITSENLPLSGYYSGAPATAYVQPLPPGLTEDDLADEIAMDAALDFLAARAPGEDVMLNVGLVKPHTSWVVPQAYFDLYPLDEVVVPGLVGEDMSDVPAFIREQLPHGPLPATADDARLWMQGYMASVSYADVQVGRLLDRLDATGNFDDSNIILWSDHGYHLGDHDGNWHKFTLWEEATRAPLVIKPAGNANAGTFVDDIVSLIDIYPTLTDLAGLPRPAHLEGDSLMPLVLGTGPAEGDGRAVTWMYGSAMLRSPKHAYILYEDGSEELYDMIADPRQLNNLAGDPAHARVQANMRERLLEKAGLYDVDGRWTHGTDANESFLLSHAGDGAAGGAGDDLYFVNATNVRIAEGPRGGVDTVFTDVDFTMPDNVENLLTKIFTAGAITVRGNGGANHISLDGPNQTAWLGGGDDRGSTIRSDNAIYGQNGNDDISGGPWSDRLDGGAGDDKINGGGGGADLLTGGAGDDLIQGGGEGTRMIGGSGNDKLLGGRGSQMLSGGDGADVHRGGAGKDWAVFNAARSAVTADLGNELRNRGEASGDRHVGIEGVIGSRWNDTFIGTSVANDFRGNDGNDRLYGKGGADALIGGAGKDMLIGGAGADDLHGGTGNDTAGYMDAMAGVVADLQGGARQSGDAKGDRFSDVENLAGSRFSDLLYGDGNANRIVGGDGADRLTGRGGNDRLTGGAGTDLFVFHTGSGRDVVTDFEVGVDHLVIKGWGFGTEDEVLNGFFQNGRHAVLESGEGRLTLLDVQVDDLSVGDIIV
;
A
#
# COMPACT_ATOMS: atom_id res chain seq x y z
N MET A 1 34.32 -12.81 -23.64
CA MET A 1 33.67 -11.52 -23.97
C MET A 1 34.38 -10.42 -23.19
N ALA A 2 34.38 -9.17 -23.65
CA ALA A 2 34.83 -8.06 -22.79
C ALA A 2 33.81 -7.88 -21.65
N THR A 3 34.25 -7.37 -20.49
CA THR A 3 33.34 -6.96 -19.42
C THR A 3 32.37 -5.91 -19.96
N THR A 4 31.06 -6.15 -19.80
CA THR A 4 30.02 -5.25 -20.28
C THR A 4 29.25 -4.68 -19.09
N ILE A 5 29.16 -3.36 -19.04
CA ILE A 5 28.52 -2.62 -17.96
C ILE A 5 27.41 -1.77 -18.55
N VAL A 6 26.21 -1.92 -18.04
CA VAL A 6 25.02 -1.16 -18.42
C VAL A 6 24.55 -0.39 -17.20
N ILE A 7 24.54 0.94 -17.31
CA ILE A 7 24.12 1.87 -16.27
C ILE A 7 22.84 2.54 -16.77
N SER A 8 21.72 2.28 -16.13
CA SER A 8 20.46 2.99 -16.38
C SER A 8 20.20 3.98 -15.25
N ILE A 9 19.85 5.23 -15.57
CA ILE A 9 19.52 6.26 -14.58
C ILE A 9 18.09 6.71 -14.84
N ASP A 10 17.21 6.52 -13.86
CA ASP A 10 15.77 6.77 -13.96
C ASP A 10 15.44 8.28 -14.01
N ASP A 11 14.56 8.70 -14.93
CA ASP A 11 14.11 10.09 -15.08
C ASP A 11 15.23 11.11 -15.38
N LEU A 12 16.34 10.66 -15.98
CA LEU A 12 17.46 11.55 -16.31
C LEU A 12 17.21 12.28 -17.65
N ALA A 13 17.06 13.60 -17.59
CA ALA A 13 16.78 14.44 -18.76
C ALA A 13 18.02 14.55 -19.68
N GLN A 14 17.78 14.60 -21.00
CA GLN A 14 18.83 14.65 -22.03
C GLN A 14 19.76 15.86 -21.95
N TRP A 15 19.35 16.91 -21.24
CA TRP A 15 20.01 18.22 -21.29
C TRP A 15 21.34 18.32 -20.53
N ILE A 16 21.81 17.25 -19.87
CA ILE A 16 23.14 17.21 -19.26
C ILE A 16 24.27 16.84 -20.23
N ALA A 17 23.98 16.58 -21.51
CA ALA A 17 24.96 16.39 -22.58
C ALA A 17 25.21 17.72 -23.35
N PRO A 18 26.38 17.89 -24.02
CA PRO A 18 26.69 19.09 -24.80
C PRO A 18 25.56 19.54 -25.75
N GLY A 19 25.09 20.78 -25.55
CA GLY A 19 24.00 21.39 -26.33
C GLY A 19 22.63 21.40 -25.64
N GLY A 20 22.50 20.78 -24.46
CA GLY A 20 21.30 20.83 -23.63
C GLY A 20 21.20 22.07 -22.73
N ASP A 21 19.97 22.40 -22.30
CA ASP A 21 19.68 23.59 -21.48
C ASP A 21 20.35 23.57 -20.08
N LEU A 22 20.65 22.37 -19.56
CA LEU A 22 21.30 22.16 -18.25
C LEU A 22 22.78 21.83 -18.36
N PHE A 23 23.31 21.77 -19.58
CA PHE A 23 24.69 21.42 -19.84
C PHE A 23 25.62 22.46 -19.21
N GLY A 24 26.51 22.00 -18.32
CA GLY A 24 27.40 22.87 -17.55
C GLY A 24 26.75 23.58 -16.36
N GLN A 25 25.44 23.41 -16.13
CA GLN A 25 24.76 23.85 -14.90
C GLN A 25 24.78 22.76 -13.82
N VAL A 26 24.65 21.49 -14.24
CA VAL A 26 24.73 20.32 -13.34
C VAL A 26 26.17 19.82 -13.27
N ARG A 27 26.60 19.41 -12.08
CA ARG A 27 27.95 18.87 -11.81
C ARG A 27 27.94 17.35 -11.96
N THR A 28 28.45 16.86 -13.08
CA THR A 28 28.50 15.42 -13.42
C THR A 28 29.87 14.97 -13.95
N PRO A 29 30.97 15.17 -13.19
CA PRO A 29 32.32 14.85 -13.66
C PRO A 29 32.54 13.37 -14.02
N ASN A 30 31.78 12.44 -13.45
CA ASN A 30 31.93 11.01 -13.73
C ASN A 30 31.16 10.59 -14.99
N ILE A 31 29.98 11.15 -15.23
CA ILE A 31 29.28 11.00 -16.51
C ILE A 31 30.08 11.66 -17.64
N ASP A 32 30.64 12.86 -17.39
CA ASP A 32 31.55 13.54 -18.35
C ASP A 32 32.75 12.67 -18.72
N ARG A 33 33.27 11.91 -17.76
CA ARG A 33 34.36 10.96 -17.98
C ARG A 33 33.96 9.82 -18.92
N ILE A 34 32.73 9.31 -18.81
CA ILE A 34 32.20 8.29 -19.75
C ILE A 34 32.03 8.92 -21.13
N MET A 35 31.44 10.12 -21.23
CA MET A 35 31.30 10.85 -22.50
C MET A 35 32.65 11.09 -23.18
N GLY A 36 33.67 11.51 -22.43
CA GLY A 36 35.03 11.71 -22.94
C GLY A 36 35.73 10.44 -23.43
N SER A 37 35.25 9.27 -23.00
CA SER A 37 35.81 7.96 -23.36
C SER A 37 34.95 7.19 -24.38
N GLY A 38 33.71 7.62 -24.61
CA GLY A 38 32.71 6.95 -25.45
C GLY A 38 32.22 7.81 -26.61
N VAL A 39 31.11 7.41 -27.20
CA VAL A 39 30.36 8.17 -28.20
C VAL A 39 29.03 8.57 -27.59
N THR A 40 28.73 9.87 -27.59
CA THR A 40 27.49 10.40 -27.03
C THR A 40 26.47 10.60 -28.16
N PHE A 41 25.27 10.05 -27.97
CA PHE A 41 24.16 10.21 -28.90
C PHE A 41 23.32 11.39 -28.47
N ALA A 42 23.28 12.43 -29.31
CA ALA A 42 22.52 13.62 -29.04
C ALA A 42 21.01 13.35 -29.16
N ASN A 43 20.55 12.44 -30.02
CA ASN A 43 19.13 12.27 -30.36
C ASN A 43 18.66 10.81 -30.18
N ALA A 44 18.78 10.27 -28.97
CA ALA A 44 18.22 8.97 -28.61
C ALA A 44 16.84 9.12 -27.98
N PHE A 45 15.86 8.33 -28.43
CA PHE A 45 14.47 8.42 -28.00
C PHE A 45 14.00 7.12 -27.38
N ALA A 46 13.28 7.25 -26.26
CA ALA A 46 12.59 6.14 -25.64
C ALA A 46 11.53 5.57 -26.56
N ALA A 47 11.29 4.26 -26.47
CA ALA A 47 10.21 3.63 -27.22
C ALA A 47 8.83 3.99 -26.63
N GLU A 48 8.78 4.35 -25.35
CA GLU A 48 7.58 4.88 -24.68
C GLU A 48 7.98 5.85 -23.56
N ALA A 49 7.21 6.92 -23.35
CA ALA A 49 7.48 7.95 -22.35
C ALA A 49 7.07 7.53 -20.91
N LEU A 50 7.25 6.26 -20.56
CA LEU A 50 6.92 5.66 -19.27
C LEU A 50 8.00 4.67 -18.84
N CYS A 51 8.26 4.60 -17.53
CA CYS A 51 9.37 3.79 -17.00
C CYS A 51 9.30 2.32 -17.42
N ASN A 52 8.20 1.61 -17.12
CA ASN A 52 8.09 0.17 -17.35
C ASN A 52 8.09 -0.20 -18.83
N PRO A 53 7.22 0.39 -19.68
CA PRO A 53 7.24 0.12 -21.11
C PRO A 53 8.59 0.41 -21.75
N SER A 54 9.20 1.57 -21.45
CA SER A 54 10.50 1.93 -22.04
C SER A 54 11.61 0.94 -21.67
N ARG A 55 11.68 0.57 -20.39
CA ARG A 55 12.66 -0.40 -19.90
C ARG A 55 12.45 -1.78 -20.52
N THR A 56 11.20 -2.23 -20.61
CA THR A 56 10.84 -3.51 -21.24
C THR A 56 11.21 -3.53 -22.72
N ALA A 57 10.82 -2.49 -23.46
CA ALA A 57 11.14 -2.34 -24.88
C ALA A 57 12.66 -2.33 -25.12
N THR A 58 13.38 -1.51 -24.35
CA THR A 58 14.84 -1.40 -24.45
C THR A 58 15.52 -2.75 -24.17
N MET A 59 15.11 -3.45 -23.11
CA MET A 59 15.73 -4.71 -22.67
C MET A 59 15.43 -5.92 -23.57
N SER A 60 14.28 -5.89 -24.23
CA SER A 60 13.85 -6.94 -25.16
C SER A 60 14.20 -6.62 -26.62
N GLY A 61 14.51 -5.35 -26.93
CA GLY A 61 14.78 -4.87 -28.27
C GLY A 61 13.55 -4.86 -29.19
N MET A 62 12.35 -4.87 -28.60
CA MET A 62 11.04 -4.86 -29.26
C MET A 62 10.30 -3.57 -28.92
N MET A 63 9.48 -3.06 -29.82
CA MET A 63 8.64 -1.89 -29.57
C MET A 63 7.50 -2.22 -28.59
N PRO A 64 6.95 -1.22 -27.85
CA PRO A 64 5.86 -1.40 -26.92
C PRO A 64 4.65 -2.18 -27.47
N ASP A 65 4.25 -1.92 -28.72
CA ASP A 65 3.16 -2.62 -29.42
C ASP A 65 3.45 -4.12 -29.62
N THR A 66 4.71 -4.51 -29.84
CA THR A 66 5.11 -5.92 -29.86
C THR A 66 5.18 -6.50 -28.45
N THR A 67 5.67 -5.72 -27.47
CA THR A 67 5.80 -6.21 -26.09
C THR A 67 4.46 -6.31 -25.36
N GLY A 68 3.41 -5.61 -25.81
CA GLY A 68 2.12 -5.49 -25.11
C GLY A 68 2.17 -4.71 -23.78
N VAL A 69 3.30 -4.08 -23.44
CA VAL A 69 3.49 -3.35 -22.17
C VAL A 69 3.41 -1.85 -22.44
N HIS A 70 2.31 -1.20 -22.00
CA HIS A 70 2.03 0.23 -22.18
C HIS A 70 1.70 0.96 -20.86
N SER A 71 1.84 0.28 -19.72
CA SER A 71 1.63 0.87 -18.39
C SER A 71 2.69 0.43 -17.39
N ASN A 72 2.96 1.33 -16.43
CA ASN A 72 3.78 1.04 -15.26
C ASN A 72 3.19 -0.07 -14.37
N GLY A 73 1.87 -0.29 -14.43
CA GLY A 73 1.20 -1.34 -13.66
C GLY A 73 1.35 -2.76 -14.20
N GLN A 74 1.79 -2.93 -15.45
CA GLN A 74 1.88 -4.25 -16.07
C GLN A 74 3.13 -5.03 -15.63
N ALA A 75 2.95 -6.30 -15.29
CA ALA A 75 4.07 -7.19 -15.05
C ALA A 75 4.70 -7.61 -16.40
N TRP A 76 5.81 -6.98 -16.79
CA TRP A 76 6.42 -7.19 -18.11
C TRP A 76 6.67 -8.66 -18.48
N TYR A 77 7.02 -9.51 -17.51
CA TYR A 77 7.33 -10.94 -17.69
C TYR A 77 6.09 -11.81 -17.96
N GLN A 78 4.89 -11.23 -17.94
CA GLN A 78 3.65 -11.86 -18.40
C GLN A 78 3.39 -11.60 -19.89
N HIS A 79 4.09 -10.62 -20.47
CA HIS A 79 3.92 -10.21 -21.86
C HIS A 79 5.16 -10.49 -22.72
N VAL A 80 6.37 -10.46 -22.11
CA VAL A 80 7.63 -10.78 -22.78
C VAL A 80 8.28 -11.98 -22.12
N GLU A 81 8.67 -12.98 -22.91
CA GLU A 81 9.38 -14.15 -22.40
C GLU A 81 10.73 -13.71 -21.79
N PRO A 82 11.05 -14.07 -20.53
CA PRO A 82 12.28 -13.61 -19.88
C PRO A 82 13.55 -13.93 -20.69
N GLY A 83 13.55 -15.02 -21.45
CA GLY A 83 14.63 -15.43 -22.36
C GLY A 83 14.88 -14.48 -23.55
N GLN A 84 13.96 -13.57 -23.85
CA GLN A 84 14.09 -12.57 -24.91
C GLN A 84 14.81 -11.30 -24.44
N THR A 85 15.30 -11.24 -23.20
CA THR A 85 16.03 -10.09 -22.66
C THR A 85 17.54 -10.23 -22.90
N TRP A 86 18.26 -9.10 -23.00
CA TRP A 86 19.72 -9.15 -23.14
C TRP A 86 20.42 -9.84 -21.97
N MET A 87 19.85 -9.75 -20.76
CA MET A 87 20.39 -10.38 -19.56
C MET A 87 20.40 -11.90 -19.74
N ALA A 88 19.28 -12.46 -20.19
CA ALA A 88 19.17 -13.88 -20.49
C ALA A 88 20.17 -14.31 -21.58
N GLN A 89 20.33 -13.51 -22.64
CA GLN A 89 21.26 -13.87 -23.71
C GLN A 89 22.72 -13.92 -23.24
N PHE A 90 23.15 -12.97 -22.41
CA PHE A 90 24.50 -13.01 -21.83
C PHE A 90 24.68 -14.18 -20.87
N LEU A 91 23.65 -14.48 -20.07
CA LEU A 91 23.64 -15.63 -19.16
C LEU A 91 23.77 -16.95 -19.95
N ASP A 92 23.00 -17.11 -21.03
CA ASP A 92 23.02 -18.27 -21.92
C ASP A 92 24.36 -18.42 -22.67
N ALA A 93 25.02 -17.29 -22.96
CA ALA A 93 26.38 -17.28 -23.51
C ALA A 93 27.46 -17.65 -22.48
N GLY A 94 27.08 -17.89 -21.22
CA GLY A 94 27.97 -18.29 -20.14
C GLY A 94 28.63 -17.14 -19.39
N ALA A 95 28.18 -15.91 -19.58
CA ALA A 95 28.61 -14.79 -18.74
C ALA A 95 27.94 -14.87 -17.36
N THR A 96 28.62 -14.34 -16.34
CA THR A 96 27.99 -14.08 -15.04
C THR A 96 27.25 -12.74 -15.14
N VAL A 97 25.95 -12.76 -14.86
CA VAL A 97 25.05 -11.61 -15.03
C VAL A 97 24.57 -11.09 -13.68
N GLY A 98 24.97 -9.86 -13.36
CA GLY A 98 24.52 -9.13 -12.17
C GLY A 98 23.47 -8.09 -12.52
N VAL A 99 22.40 -8.00 -11.72
CA VAL A 99 21.32 -7.01 -11.86
C VAL A 99 21.06 -6.35 -10.51
N PHE A 100 21.28 -5.05 -10.40
CA PHE A 100 21.19 -4.33 -9.13
C PHE A 100 20.41 -3.03 -9.27
N GLY A 101 19.45 -2.79 -8.36
CA GLY A 101 18.64 -1.58 -8.34
C GLY A 101 17.46 -1.59 -9.31
N LYS A 102 17.08 -0.41 -9.82
CA LYS A 102 15.94 -0.23 -10.73
C LYS A 102 16.35 -0.50 -12.19
N VAL A 103 16.56 -1.77 -12.53
CA VAL A 103 16.79 -2.19 -13.92
C VAL A 103 15.43 -2.34 -14.61
N PHE A 104 14.60 -3.29 -14.16
CA PHE A 104 13.19 -3.35 -14.54
C PHE A 104 12.33 -2.46 -13.63
N HIS A 105 11.12 -2.14 -14.08
CA HIS A 105 10.14 -1.48 -13.25
C HIS A 105 9.40 -2.53 -12.39
N GLY A 106 9.47 -2.38 -11.07
CA GLY A 106 8.84 -3.30 -10.12
C GLY A 106 9.66 -4.58 -9.84
N ASN A 107 9.18 -5.36 -8.88
CA ASN A 107 9.81 -6.63 -8.49
C ASN A 107 9.35 -7.76 -9.40
N MET A 108 10.25 -8.72 -9.64
CA MET A 108 9.96 -9.93 -10.42
C MET A 108 10.04 -11.19 -9.53
N PRO A 109 9.24 -12.23 -9.82
CA PRO A 109 9.32 -13.52 -9.12
C PRO A 109 10.73 -14.13 -9.19
N ALA A 110 11.11 -14.89 -8.16
CA ALA A 110 12.43 -15.54 -8.12
C ALA A 110 12.67 -16.45 -9.33
N SER A 111 11.63 -17.10 -9.88
CA SER A 111 11.74 -17.91 -11.10
C SER A 111 12.16 -17.09 -12.32
N VAL A 112 11.62 -15.88 -12.47
CA VAL A 112 11.95 -14.95 -13.56
C VAL A 112 13.37 -14.40 -13.35
N ALA A 113 13.69 -13.96 -12.13
CA ALA A 113 15.04 -13.46 -11.82
C ALA A 113 16.13 -14.50 -12.09
N ASN A 114 15.89 -15.76 -11.71
CA ASN A 114 16.84 -16.87 -11.95
C ASN A 114 16.99 -17.24 -13.43
N ALA A 115 16.02 -16.88 -14.27
CA ALA A 115 16.08 -17.15 -15.71
C ALA A 115 16.97 -16.15 -16.45
N ILE A 116 17.24 -14.98 -15.87
CA ILE A 116 17.96 -13.89 -16.57
C ILE A 116 19.20 -13.41 -15.81
N THR A 117 19.40 -13.82 -14.55
CA THR A 117 20.52 -13.33 -13.71
C THR A 117 21.26 -14.47 -12.99
N SER A 118 22.54 -14.23 -12.70
CA SER A 118 23.32 -15.04 -11.75
C SER A 118 23.17 -14.51 -10.31
N GLU A 119 23.02 -13.20 -10.17
CA GLU A 119 22.81 -12.50 -8.91
C GLU A 119 21.93 -11.29 -9.16
N ASN A 120 20.97 -11.06 -8.27
CA ASN A 120 20.03 -9.96 -8.39
C ASN A 120 19.73 -9.37 -7.01
N LEU A 121 19.80 -8.04 -6.92
CA LEU A 121 19.21 -7.27 -5.83
C LEU A 121 18.27 -6.25 -6.47
N PRO A 122 16.96 -6.55 -6.58
CA PRO A 122 16.01 -5.56 -7.06
C PRO A 122 15.92 -4.41 -6.04
N LEU A 123 15.27 -3.33 -6.45
CA LEU A 123 15.08 -2.12 -5.65
C LEU A 123 14.83 -2.43 -4.15
N SER A 124 15.76 -2.02 -3.29
CA SER A 124 15.72 -2.26 -1.84
C SER A 124 16.19 -1.01 -1.09
N GLY A 125 15.84 -0.88 0.19
CA GLY A 125 16.18 0.29 1.01
C GLY A 125 15.16 1.44 0.94
N TYR A 126 15.63 2.67 1.16
CA TYR A 126 14.81 3.89 1.32
C TYR A 126 14.25 4.39 -0.02
N TYR A 127 13.36 3.57 -0.58
CA TYR A 127 12.37 3.89 -1.61
C TYR A 127 10.97 3.31 -1.28
N SER A 128 10.81 2.65 -0.12
CA SER A 128 9.53 2.07 0.37
C SER A 128 8.85 2.88 1.49
N GLY A 129 9.33 4.10 1.80
CA GLY A 129 8.82 4.86 2.94
C GLY A 129 9.46 6.22 3.17
N ALA A 130 9.59 7.05 2.13
CA ALA A 130 9.75 8.48 2.40
C ALA A 130 8.56 8.92 3.30
N PRO A 131 8.78 9.60 4.43
CA PRO A 131 7.66 10.16 5.18
C PRO A 131 6.90 11.05 4.21
N ALA A 132 5.57 10.97 4.26
CA ALA A 132 4.64 11.74 3.44
C ALA A 132 4.71 13.27 3.67
N THR A 133 5.85 13.80 4.12
CA THR A 133 5.99 15.13 4.71
C THR A 133 6.63 16.16 3.77
N ALA A 134 7.47 15.82 2.78
CA ALA A 134 7.92 16.78 1.74
C ALA A 134 8.52 16.13 0.47
N TYR A 135 8.18 16.71 -0.69
CA TYR A 135 8.56 16.29 -2.04
C TYR A 135 10.04 16.58 -2.39
N VAL A 136 10.62 17.62 -1.80
CA VAL A 136 12.00 18.08 -2.00
C VAL A 136 12.59 18.49 -0.67
N GLN A 137 13.67 17.84 -0.25
CA GLN A 137 14.35 18.15 1.01
C GLN A 137 15.70 17.43 1.10
N PRO A 138 16.63 17.91 1.95
CA PRO A 138 17.74 17.10 2.42
C PRO A 138 17.25 15.84 3.15
N LEU A 139 18.15 14.85 3.32
CA LEU A 139 17.87 13.67 4.16
C LEU A 139 17.27 14.06 5.54
N PRO A 140 16.11 13.49 5.93
CA PRO A 140 15.53 13.69 7.25
C PRO A 140 16.47 13.24 8.39
N PRO A 141 16.34 13.81 9.60
CA PRO A 141 17.13 13.38 10.76
C PRO A 141 17.00 11.89 11.06
N GLY A 142 18.13 11.21 11.26
CA GLY A 142 18.17 9.77 11.56
C GLY A 142 18.37 8.87 10.33
N LEU A 143 18.34 9.44 9.12
CA LEU A 143 18.69 8.75 7.89
C LEU A 143 20.07 9.18 7.41
N THR A 144 20.73 8.26 6.72
CA THR A 144 22.06 8.42 6.12
C THR A 144 22.05 8.02 4.65
N GLU A 145 23.15 8.29 3.95
CA GLU A 145 23.31 7.91 2.54
C GLU A 145 23.25 6.38 2.36
N ASP A 146 23.76 5.62 3.33
CA ASP A 146 23.71 4.14 3.40
C ASP A 146 22.27 3.57 3.38
N ASP A 147 21.27 4.38 3.71
CA ASP A 147 19.87 3.97 3.67
C ASP A 147 19.25 4.11 2.26
N LEU A 148 19.88 4.89 1.36
CA LEU A 148 19.35 5.17 0.02
C LEU A 148 19.48 3.97 -0.91
N ALA A 149 18.46 3.75 -1.73
CA ALA A 149 18.38 2.60 -2.64
C ALA A 149 19.55 2.53 -3.64
N ASP A 150 20.01 3.69 -4.13
CA ASP A 150 21.13 3.76 -5.08
C ASP A 150 22.47 3.41 -4.42
N GLU A 151 22.67 3.79 -3.16
CA GLU A 151 23.85 3.44 -2.37
C GLU A 151 23.91 1.91 -2.16
N ILE A 152 22.79 1.33 -1.71
CA ILE A 152 22.67 -0.12 -1.45
C ILE A 152 22.87 -0.93 -2.75
N ALA A 153 22.24 -0.49 -3.85
CA ALA A 153 22.37 -1.17 -5.14
C ALA A 153 23.80 -1.07 -5.69
N MET A 154 24.45 0.09 -5.54
CA MET A 154 25.83 0.29 -5.98
C MET A 154 26.82 -0.53 -5.15
N ASP A 155 26.64 -0.61 -3.83
CA ASP A 155 27.46 -1.47 -2.96
C ASP A 155 27.40 -2.94 -3.40
N ALA A 156 26.20 -3.46 -3.63
CA ALA A 156 26.00 -4.83 -4.11
C ALA A 156 26.66 -5.06 -5.49
N ALA A 157 26.55 -4.09 -6.40
CA ALA A 157 27.20 -4.16 -7.71
C ALA A 157 28.73 -4.17 -7.63
N LEU A 158 29.32 -3.38 -6.73
CA LEU A 158 30.77 -3.33 -6.49
C LEU A 158 31.29 -4.63 -5.87
N ASP A 159 30.54 -5.20 -4.93
CA ASP A 159 30.83 -6.50 -4.32
C ASP A 159 30.75 -7.63 -5.35
N PHE A 160 29.71 -7.61 -6.20
CA PHE A 160 29.56 -8.55 -7.31
C PHE A 160 30.77 -8.54 -8.23
N LEU A 161 31.24 -7.35 -8.65
CA LEU A 161 32.46 -7.20 -9.46
C LEU A 161 33.71 -7.66 -8.72
N ALA A 162 33.80 -7.43 -7.41
CA ALA A 162 34.96 -7.83 -6.61
C ALA A 162 35.08 -9.34 -6.40
N ALA A 163 33.96 -10.07 -6.43
CA ALA A 163 33.94 -11.51 -6.27
C ALA A 163 34.38 -12.30 -7.53
N ARG A 164 34.55 -11.63 -8.68
CA ARG A 164 34.80 -12.29 -9.97
C ARG A 164 36.25 -12.77 -10.14
N ALA A 165 36.42 -13.88 -10.85
CA ALA A 165 37.74 -14.40 -11.21
C ALA A 165 38.36 -13.58 -12.37
N PRO A 166 39.71 -13.44 -12.43
CA PRO A 166 40.35 -12.79 -13.56
C PRO A 166 40.01 -13.49 -14.89
N GLY A 167 39.51 -12.72 -15.86
CA GLY A 167 39.13 -13.21 -17.20
C GLY A 167 37.77 -13.90 -17.28
N GLU A 168 36.96 -13.82 -16.23
CA GLU A 168 35.55 -14.21 -16.27
C GLU A 168 34.74 -13.24 -17.15
N ASP A 169 33.86 -13.77 -18.00
CA ASP A 169 32.95 -12.97 -18.80
C ASP A 169 31.83 -12.43 -17.91
N VAL A 170 31.69 -11.10 -17.85
CA VAL A 170 30.78 -10.44 -16.91
C VAL A 170 29.86 -9.47 -17.64
N MET A 171 28.56 -9.54 -17.33
CA MET A 171 27.60 -8.47 -17.58
C MET A 171 27.10 -7.90 -16.26
N LEU A 172 27.26 -6.60 -16.07
CA LEU A 172 26.71 -5.89 -14.92
C LEU A 172 25.65 -4.91 -15.40
N ASN A 173 24.44 -5.01 -14.86
CA ASN A 173 23.36 -4.06 -15.05
C ASN A 173 23.11 -3.36 -13.71
N VAL A 174 23.30 -2.04 -13.66
CA VAL A 174 23.00 -1.23 -12.47
C VAL A 174 21.98 -0.17 -12.83
N GLY A 175 20.87 -0.17 -12.10
CA GLY A 175 19.80 0.79 -12.26
C GLY A 175 19.72 1.75 -11.08
N LEU A 176 20.07 3.01 -11.33
CA LEU A 176 19.90 4.10 -10.37
C LEU A 176 18.50 4.68 -10.46
N VAL A 177 17.97 5.05 -9.30
CA VAL A 177 16.64 5.58 -9.09
C VAL A 177 16.64 7.09 -9.14
N LYS A 178 17.68 7.76 -8.61
CA LYS A 178 17.79 9.21 -8.75
C LYS A 178 18.19 9.55 -10.19
N PRO A 179 17.63 10.62 -10.78
CA PRO A 179 16.87 11.70 -10.13
C PRO A 179 15.34 11.53 -10.04
N HIS A 180 14.76 10.33 -10.16
CA HIS A 180 13.32 10.15 -9.93
C HIS A 180 12.90 10.66 -8.53
N THR A 181 11.75 11.34 -8.51
CA THR A 181 11.11 11.90 -7.32
C THR A 181 10.82 10.85 -6.24
N SER A 182 10.81 11.17 -4.94
CA SER A 182 11.08 12.47 -4.30
C SER A 182 12.56 12.83 -4.30
N TRP A 183 12.88 14.13 -4.45
CA TRP A 183 14.27 14.61 -4.48
C TRP A 183 14.81 14.78 -3.07
N VAL A 184 15.15 13.63 -2.47
CA VAL A 184 15.66 13.50 -1.11
C VAL A 184 17.05 12.87 -1.15
N VAL A 185 18.06 13.71 -0.95
CA VAL A 185 19.49 13.35 -0.98
C VAL A 185 20.24 14.13 0.12
N PRO A 186 21.49 13.77 0.49
CA PRO A 186 22.24 14.52 1.48
C PRO A 186 22.35 16.03 1.18
N GLN A 187 22.36 16.86 2.24
CA GLN A 187 22.48 18.32 2.15
C GLN A 187 23.68 18.76 1.30
N ALA A 188 24.79 18.03 1.36
CA ALA A 188 26.01 18.34 0.61
C ALA A 188 25.78 18.45 -0.90
N TYR A 189 24.79 17.73 -1.46
CA TYR A 189 24.45 17.81 -2.88
C TYR A 189 23.60 19.04 -3.21
N PHE A 190 22.74 19.49 -2.29
CA PHE A 190 22.02 20.77 -2.42
C PHE A 190 23.00 21.95 -2.37
N ASP A 191 24.03 21.87 -1.52
CA ASP A 191 25.04 22.93 -1.34
C ASP A 191 25.88 23.19 -2.61
N LEU A 192 25.85 22.29 -3.59
CA LEU A 192 26.50 22.48 -4.90
C LEU A 192 25.79 23.54 -5.76
N TYR A 193 24.53 23.85 -5.43
CA TYR A 193 23.61 24.65 -6.22
C TYR A 193 22.92 25.69 -5.33
N PRO A 194 23.50 26.89 -5.13
CA PRO A 194 22.83 27.97 -4.40
C PRO A 194 21.46 28.28 -5.01
N LEU A 195 20.40 28.28 -4.20
CA LEU A 195 19.01 28.36 -4.68
C LEU A 195 18.72 29.62 -5.51
N ASP A 196 19.40 30.73 -5.21
CA ASP A 196 19.31 32.00 -5.94
C ASP A 196 20.05 32.00 -7.28
N GLU A 197 20.90 31.01 -7.53
CA GLU A 197 21.60 30.77 -8.80
C GLU A 197 20.88 29.73 -9.68
N VAL A 198 19.92 28.98 -9.13
CA VAL A 198 19.18 27.94 -9.87
C VAL A 198 18.22 28.56 -10.89
N VAL A 199 18.35 28.10 -12.13
CA VAL A 199 17.50 28.50 -13.26
C VAL A 199 16.55 27.36 -13.60
N VAL A 200 15.25 27.69 -13.66
CA VAL A 200 14.21 26.79 -14.17
C VAL A 200 14.05 27.09 -15.67
N PRO A 201 14.31 26.12 -16.57
CA PRO A 201 14.06 26.29 -18.00
C PRO A 201 12.59 26.64 -18.28
N GLY A 202 12.32 27.55 -19.23
CA GLY A 202 11.08 27.47 -20.01
C GLY A 202 9.79 28.15 -19.50
N LEU A 203 9.82 29.23 -18.71
CA LEU A 203 8.65 30.12 -18.63
C LEU A 203 8.52 30.97 -19.91
N VAL A 204 8.01 30.39 -20.99
CA VAL A 204 7.72 31.09 -22.24
C VAL A 204 6.21 31.31 -22.33
N GLY A 205 5.72 32.48 -21.91
CA GLY A 205 4.28 32.72 -21.85
C GLY A 205 3.56 32.51 -23.19
N GLU A 206 2.42 31.81 -23.13
CA GLU A 206 1.49 31.44 -24.23
C GLU A 206 1.89 30.22 -25.09
N ASP A 207 2.81 29.35 -24.64
CA ASP A 207 3.25 28.13 -25.35
C ASP A 207 2.30 26.92 -25.25
N MET A 208 1.25 27.01 -24.41
CA MET A 208 0.20 25.99 -24.30
C MET A 208 -1.07 26.30 -25.11
N SER A 209 -1.14 27.45 -25.78
CA SER A 209 -2.39 27.95 -26.35
C SER A 209 -2.87 27.20 -27.61
N ASP A 210 -1.96 26.61 -28.37
CA ASP A 210 -2.19 25.88 -29.63
C ASP A 210 -2.01 24.35 -29.51
N VAL A 211 -1.69 23.88 -28.29
CA VAL A 211 -1.70 22.47 -27.91
C VAL A 211 -3.15 21.93 -27.87
N PRO A 212 -3.45 20.68 -28.25
CA PRO A 212 -4.79 20.10 -28.15
C PRO A 212 -5.36 20.13 -26.72
N ALA A 213 -6.68 20.31 -26.60
CA ALA A 213 -7.35 20.32 -25.30
C ALA A 213 -7.16 19.01 -24.53
N PHE A 214 -7.16 17.88 -25.24
CA PHE A 214 -6.89 16.55 -24.73
C PHE A 214 -5.63 16.52 -23.86
N ILE A 215 -4.46 16.77 -24.44
CA ILE A 215 -3.21 16.70 -23.65
C ILE A 215 -3.15 17.78 -22.57
N ARG A 216 -3.69 19.00 -22.81
CA ARG A 216 -3.73 20.05 -21.77
C ARG A 216 -4.48 19.63 -20.51
N GLU A 217 -5.59 18.91 -20.68
CA GLU A 217 -6.40 18.42 -19.57
C GLU A 217 -5.71 17.25 -18.84
N GLN A 218 -4.76 16.58 -19.50
CA GLN A 218 -3.94 15.46 -19.00
C GLN A 218 -2.55 15.84 -18.47
N LEU A 219 -2.19 17.13 -18.40
CA LEU A 219 -0.90 17.56 -17.86
C LEU A 219 -0.85 17.85 -16.35
N PRO A 220 -1.92 18.30 -15.67
CA PRO A 220 -1.83 18.61 -14.24
C PRO A 220 -1.94 17.33 -13.39
N HIS A 221 -0.90 16.49 -13.40
CA HIS A 221 -0.85 15.24 -12.61
C HIS A 221 0.29 15.25 -11.60
N GLY A 222 -0.05 15.70 -10.41
CA GLY A 222 0.85 15.73 -9.26
C GLY A 222 0.86 17.10 -8.59
N PRO A 223 1.53 17.24 -7.44
CA PRO A 223 1.86 18.55 -6.94
C PRO A 223 2.63 19.31 -8.03
N LEU A 224 2.27 20.56 -8.28
CA LEU A 224 3.07 21.48 -9.09
C LEU A 224 3.66 22.52 -8.14
N PRO A 225 4.83 23.10 -8.46
CA PRO A 225 5.37 24.20 -7.67
C PRO A 225 4.36 25.36 -7.65
N ALA A 226 3.94 25.78 -6.47
CA ALA A 226 2.93 26.83 -6.31
C ALA A 226 3.48 28.23 -6.63
N THR A 227 4.80 28.39 -6.57
CA THR A 227 5.50 29.65 -6.80
C THR A 227 6.79 29.44 -7.62
N ALA A 228 7.33 30.53 -8.16
CA ALA A 228 8.63 30.49 -8.84
C ALA A 228 9.77 30.07 -7.90
N ASP A 229 9.69 30.37 -6.60
CA ASP A 229 10.67 29.92 -5.61
C ASP A 229 10.55 28.43 -5.33
N ASP A 230 9.33 27.88 -5.33
CA ASP A 230 9.10 26.43 -5.24
C ASP A 230 9.68 25.72 -6.48
N ALA A 231 9.48 26.29 -7.68
CA ALA A 231 10.03 25.74 -8.92
C ALA A 231 11.57 25.70 -8.89
N ARG A 232 12.22 26.75 -8.36
CA ARG A 232 13.68 26.74 -8.14
C ARG A 232 14.10 25.69 -7.14
N LEU A 233 13.36 25.49 -6.06
CA LEU A 233 13.65 24.47 -5.05
C LEU A 233 13.56 23.07 -5.66
N TRP A 234 12.53 22.82 -6.47
CA TRP A 234 12.34 21.59 -7.22
C TRP A 234 13.51 21.30 -8.16
N MET A 235 13.88 22.31 -8.93
CA MET A 235 15.04 22.24 -9.81
C MET A 235 16.34 21.98 -9.04
N GLN A 236 16.56 22.66 -7.91
CA GLN A 236 17.72 22.42 -7.03
C GLN A 236 17.77 20.96 -6.56
N GLY A 237 16.62 20.41 -6.14
CA GLY A 237 16.50 19.01 -5.73
C GLY A 237 16.80 18.02 -6.84
N TYR A 238 16.31 18.29 -8.06
CA TYR A 238 16.62 17.49 -9.24
C TYR A 238 18.13 17.51 -9.54
N MET A 239 18.74 18.69 -9.62
CA MET A 239 20.19 18.85 -9.88
C MET A 239 21.05 18.18 -8.80
N ALA A 240 20.67 18.31 -7.52
CA ALA A 240 21.31 17.63 -6.40
C ALA A 240 21.23 16.10 -6.56
N SER A 241 20.07 15.58 -6.96
CA SER A 241 19.84 14.15 -7.16
C SER A 241 20.66 13.60 -8.34
N VAL A 242 20.82 14.37 -9.42
CA VAL A 242 21.70 14.00 -10.54
C VAL A 242 23.16 13.94 -10.10
N SER A 243 23.65 14.91 -9.32
CA SER A 243 25.03 14.86 -8.80
C SER A 243 25.27 13.71 -7.83
N TYR A 244 24.26 13.33 -7.03
CA TYR A 244 24.33 12.13 -6.22
C TYR A 244 24.45 10.87 -7.09
N ALA A 245 23.62 10.73 -8.13
CA ALA A 245 23.72 9.61 -9.07
C ALA A 245 25.09 9.57 -9.77
N ASP A 246 25.65 10.73 -10.16
CA ASP A 246 27.00 10.84 -10.73
C ASP A 246 28.09 10.31 -9.78
N VAL A 247 27.98 10.55 -8.48
CA VAL A 247 28.91 9.98 -7.49
C VAL A 247 28.85 8.45 -7.49
N GLN A 248 27.66 7.86 -7.57
CA GLN A 248 27.51 6.40 -7.65
C GLN A 248 28.18 5.84 -8.91
N VAL A 249 27.99 6.51 -10.05
CA VAL A 249 28.71 6.19 -11.29
C VAL A 249 30.23 6.27 -11.08
N GLY A 250 30.73 7.33 -10.43
CA GLY A 250 32.14 7.52 -10.13
C GLY A 250 32.75 6.35 -9.34
N ARG A 251 32.05 5.86 -8.31
CA ARG A 251 32.51 4.70 -7.51
C ARG A 251 32.71 3.46 -8.36
N LEU A 252 31.80 3.20 -9.30
CA LEU A 252 31.92 2.11 -10.25
C LEU A 252 33.13 2.31 -11.18
N LEU A 253 33.33 3.51 -11.72
CA LEU A 253 34.47 3.79 -12.60
C LEU A 253 35.81 3.66 -11.87
N ASP A 254 35.91 4.15 -10.64
CA ASP A 254 37.12 4.04 -9.80
C ASP A 254 37.45 2.57 -9.50
N ARG A 255 36.44 1.72 -9.33
CA ARG A 255 36.62 0.27 -9.16
C ARG A 255 37.21 -0.38 -10.40
N LEU A 256 36.76 0.03 -11.59
CA LEU A 256 37.27 -0.47 -12.86
C LEU A 256 38.71 0.00 -13.08
N ASP A 257 39.04 1.24 -12.76
CA ASP A 257 40.43 1.74 -12.81
C ASP A 257 41.36 0.98 -11.89
N ALA A 258 40.92 0.74 -10.65
CA ALA A 258 41.70 0.02 -9.66
C ALA A 258 42.04 -1.41 -10.10
N THR A 259 41.30 -1.96 -11.07
CA THR A 259 41.52 -3.29 -11.67
C THR A 259 42.11 -3.23 -13.07
N GLY A 260 42.33 -2.03 -13.63
CA GLY A 260 42.80 -1.84 -15.01
C GLY A 260 41.76 -2.17 -16.08
N ASN A 261 40.49 -2.33 -15.70
CA ASN A 261 39.42 -2.80 -16.58
C ASN A 261 38.64 -1.67 -17.26
N PHE A 262 38.82 -0.40 -16.88
CA PHE A 262 38.02 0.70 -17.45
C PHE A 262 38.16 0.80 -18.97
N ASP A 263 39.38 0.82 -19.50
CA ASP A 263 39.63 0.94 -20.95
C ASP A 263 39.18 -0.31 -21.73
N ASP A 264 39.26 -1.47 -21.11
CA ASP A 264 38.94 -2.79 -21.69
C ASP A 264 37.46 -3.21 -21.52
N SER A 265 36.66 -2.41 -20.81
CA SER A 265 35.23 -2.67 -20.62
C SER A 265 34.37 -1.91 -21.61
N ASN A 266 33.30 -2.56 -22.07
CA ASN A 266 32.19 -1.90 -22.73
C ASN A 266 31.32 -1.23 -21.66
N ILE A 267 30.98 0.05 -21.81
CA ILE A 267 30.08 0.77 -20.90
C ILE A 267 28.97 1.42 -21.72
N ILE A 268 27.73 1.16 -21.34
CA ILE A 268 26.54 1.86 -21.85
C ILE A 268 25.94 2.63 -20.67
N LEU A 269 25.77 3.93 -20.83
CA LEU A 269 25.01 4.78 -19.91
C LEU A 269 23.78 5.29 -20.63
N TRP A 270 22.60 5.10 -20.03
CA TRP A 270 21.34 5.53 -20.62
C TRP A 270 20.29 5.95 -19.57
N SER A 271 19.24 6.62 -20.02
CA SER A 271 18.02 6.89 -19.25
C SER A 271 16.83 6.19 -19.89
N ASP A 272 15.84 5.78 -19.10
CA ASP A 272 14.63 5.16 -19.63
C ASP A 272 13.76 6.12 -20.43
N HIS A 273 13.74 7.41 -20.07
CA HIS A 273 13.09 8.46 -20.85
C HIS A 273 13.64 9.83 -20.42
N GLY A 274 13.08 10.91 -20.97
CA GLY A 274 13.37 12.29 -20.58
C GLY A 274 12.55 12.76 -19.36
N TYR A 275 12.57 14.05 -19.08
CA TYR A 275 11.85 14.68 -17.96
C TYR A 275 11.65 16.19 -18.15
N HIS A 276 10.43 16.68 -17.92
CA HIS A 276 10.06 18.10 -17.84
C HIS A 276 10.53 18.74 -16.54
N LEU A 277 11.06 19.95 -16.65
CA LEU A 277 11.70 20.69 -15.56
C LEU A 277 11.24 22.15 -15.49
N GLY A 278 9.94 22.38 -15.74
CA GLY A 278 9.28 23.69 -15.68
C GLY A 278 9.01 24.34 -17.05
N ASP A 279 9.36 23.67 -18.13
CA ASP A 279 9.01 24.03 -19.51
C ASP A 279 7.49 23.92 -19.80
N HIS A 280 7.00 24.45 -20.93
CA HIS A 280 5.59 24.39 -21.33
C HIS A 280 4.61 24.93 -20.25
N ASP A 281 4.71 26.23 -19.96
CA ASP A 281 3.96 26.94 -18.91
C ASP A 281 4.02 26.26 -17.52
N GLY A 282 5.16 25.66 -17.16
CA GLY A 282 5.43 25.14 -15.81
C GLY A 282 5.15 23.64 -15.64
N ASN A 283 5.28 22.85 -16.70
CA ASN A 283 5.14 21.40 -16.70
C ASN A 283 6.31 20.68 -16.00
N TRP A 284 6.02 19.54 -15.37
CA TRP A 284 6.99 18.70 -14.67
C TRP A 284 6.66 17.23 -14.93
N HIS A 285 7.60 16.32 -14.64
CA HIS A 285 7.45 14.87 -14.86
C HIS A 285 7.70 14.44 -16.32
N LYS A 286 7.10 13.34 -16.80
CA LYS A 286 7.46 12.72 -18.09
C LYS A 286 6.27 12.38 -18.98
N PHE A 287 5.06 12.80 -18.62
CA PHE A 287 3.84 12.30 -19.23
C PHE A 287 3.43 13.08 -20.48
N THR A 288 4.36 13.23 -21.42
CA THR A 288 4.08 13.81 -22.74
C THR A 288 4.88 13.10 -23.83
N LEU A 289 4.56 13.45 -25.07
CA LEU A 289 5.30 13.02 -26.24
C LEU A 289 6.23 14.12 -26.79
N TRP A 290 6.50 15.17 -26.01
CA TRP A 290 7.46 16.21 -26.38
C TRP A 290 8.90 15.72 -26.17
N GLU A 291 9.87 16.39 -26.80
CA GLU A 291 11.29 16.03 -26.77
C GLU A 291 11.82 15.94 -25.34
N GLU A 292 11.35 16.82 -24.46
CA GLU A 292 11.71 16.86 -23.05
C GLU A 292 11.45 15.54 -22.33
N ALA A 293 10.33 14.89 -22.62
CA ALA A 293 9.92 13.63 -21.99
C ALA A 293 10.38 12.39 -22.77
N THR A 294 10.55 12.49 -24.08
CA THR A 294 10.80 11.31 -24.95
C THR A 294 12.27 11.08 -25.24
N ARG A 295 13.10 12.13 -25.21
CA ARG A 295 14.53 12.06 -25.52
C ARG A 295 15.36 11.76 -24.27
N ALA A 296 16.25 10.78 -24.39
CA ALA A 296 17.00 10.22 -23.28
C ALA A 296 18.52 10.27 -23.50
N PRO A 297 19.32 10.44 -22.43
CA PRO A 297 20.76 10.21 -22.43
C PRO A 297 21.13 8.85 -22.99
N LEU A 298 22.12 8.84 -23.87
CA LEU A 298 22.77 7.61 -24.34
C LEU A 298 24.25 7.87 -24.65
N VAL A 299 25.11 7.12 -23.99
CA VAL A 299 26.56 7.10 -24.22
C VAL A 299 27.01 5.65 -24.36
N ILE A 300 27.75 5.36 -25.43
CA ILE A 300 28.31 4.02 -25.69
C ILE A 300 29.82 4.12 -25.75
N LYS A 301 30.49 3.49 -24.78
CA LYS A 301 31.95 3.33 -24.73
C LYS A 301 32.30 1.88 -25.04
N PRO A 302 32.71 1.55 -26.28
CA PRO A 302 33.32 0.26 -26.55
C PRO A 302 34.74 0.19 -25.97
N ALA A 303 35.23 -1.03 -25.72
CA ALA A 303 36.62 -1.26 -25.38
C ALA A 303 37.56 -0.76 -26.50
N GLY A 304 38.60 0.01 -26.14
CA GLY A 304 39.61 0.51 -27.10
C GLY A 304 39.10 1.48 -28.19
N ASN A 305 38.05 2.25 -27.91
CA ASN A 305 37.37 3.10 -28.90
C ASN A 305 38.27 4.18 -29.55
N ALA A 306 38.35 4.18 -30.89
CA ALA A 306 39.05 5.22 -31.66
C ALA A 306 38.27 6.55 -31.79
N ASN A 307 36.96 6.54 -31.55
CA ASN A 307 36.08 7.72 -31.64
C ASN A 307 35.63 8.25 -30.27
N ALA A 308 36.39 7.96 -29.22
CA ALA A 308 36.12 8.47 -27.88
C ALA A 308 35.99 10.01 -27.87
N GLY A 309 35.00 10.54 -27.17
CA GLY A 309 34.70 11.96 -27.03
C GLY A 309 33.91 12.59 -28.18
N THR A 310 33.39 11.79 -29.11
CA THR A 310 32.61 12.27 -30.26
C THR A 310 31.10 12.31 -29.99
N PHE A 311 30.39 13.10 -30.81
CA PHE A 311 28.93 13.25 -30.78
C PHE A 311 28.32 12.74 -32.07
N VAL A 312 27.20 12.03 -31.93
CA VAL A 312 26.36 11.56 -33.04
C VAL A 312 25.01 12.27 -32.94
N ASP A 313 24.61 12.96 -34.01
CA ASP A 313 23.35 13.70 -34.10
C ASP A 313 22.23 12.94 -34.85
N ASP A 314 22.51 11.74 -35.36
CA ASP A 314 21.50 10.85 -35.92
C ASP A 314 20.39 10.53 -34.91
N ILE A 315 19.16 10.42 -35.42
CA ILE A 315 18.00 9.98 -34.63
C ILE A 315 18.10 8.46 -34.43
N VAL A 316 18.12 8.02 -33.18
CA VAL A 316 18.19 6.60 -32.78
C VAL A 316 17.12 6.27 -31.75
N SER A 317 16.77 4.99 -31.61
CA SER A 317 15.85 4.49 -30.58
C SER A 317 16.61 3.78 -29.46
N LEU A 318 16.09 3.80 -28.24
CA LEU A 318 16.70 3.03 -27.16
C LEU A 318 16.64 1.51 -27.40
N ILE A 319 15.68 0.99 -28.20
CA ILE A 319 15.65 -0.45 -28.55
C ILE A 319 16.88 -0.89 -29.36
N ASP A 320 17.61 0.07 -29.95
CA ASP A 320 18.86 -0.15 -30.68
C ASP A 320 20.02 -0.56 -29.73
N ILE A 321 19.86 -0.38 -28.40
CA ILE A 321 20.87 -0.76 -27.41
C ILE A 321 21.09 -2.28 -27.42
N TYR A 322 20.03 -3.08 -27.50
CA TYR A 322 20.15 -4.54 -27.46
C TYR A 322 20.95 -5.11 -28.65
N PRO A 323 20.60 -4.85 -29.93
CA PRO A 323 21.43 -5.32 -31.05
C PRO A 323 22.87 -4.78 -30.96
N THR A 324 23.06 -3.54 -30.47
CA THR A 324 24.41 -2.99 -30.23
C THR A 324 25.21 -3.80 -29.19
N LEU A 325 24.56 -4.21 -28.09
CA LEU A 325 25.17 -5.08 -27.08
C LEU A 325 25.58 -6.44 -27.67
N THR A 326 24.77 -7.00 -28.57
CA THR A 326 25.12 -8.27 -29.23
C THR A 326 26.38 -8.14 -30.08
N ASP A 327 26.51 -7.05 -30.85
CA ASP A 327 27.71 -6.79 -31.64
C ASP A 327 28.94 -6.52 -30.76
N LEU A 328 28.79 -5.73 -29.69
CA LEU A 328 29.87 -5.43 -28.74
C LEU A 328 30.42 -6.69 -28.06
N ALA A 329 29.55 -7.65 -27.77
CA ALA A 329 29.94 -8.91 -27.15
C ALA A 329 30.32 -10.01 -28.16
N GLY A 330 30.07 -9.81 -29.46
CA GLY A 330 30.24 -10.84 -30.49
C GLY A 330 29.24 -11.99 -30.37
N LEU A 331 28.03 -11.70 -29.89
CA LEU A 331 26.93 -12.64 -29.74
C LEU A 331 26.05 -12.66 -31.00
N PRO A 332 25.37 -13.79 -31.31
CA PRO A 332 24.45 -13.84 -32.45
C PRO A 332 23.25 -12.91 -32.23
N ARG A 333 22.85 -12.15 -33.26
CA ARG A 333 21.63 -11.31 -33.23
C ARG A 333 20.39 -12.20 -33.10
N PRO A 334 19.58 -12.07 -32.02
CA PRO A 334 18.29 -12.74 -31.91
C PRO A 334 17.33 -12.34 -33.04
N ALA A 335 16.44 -13.25 -33.42
CA ALA A 335 15.54 -13.04 -34.57
C ALA A 335 14.36 -12.09 -34.26
N HIS A 336 14.05 -11.87 -32.98
CA HIS A 336 12.94 -11.03 -32.52
C HIS A 336 13.31 -9.55 -32.37
N LEU A 337 14.58 -9.18 -32.52
CA LEU A 337 14.99 -7.78 -32.36
C LEU A 337 14.45 -6.92 -33.50
N GLU A 338 13.82 -5.82 -33.13
CA GLU A 338 13.29 -4.82 -34.05
C GLU A 338 14.20 -3.61 -34.19
N GLY A 339 15.03 -3.33 -33.17
CA GLY A 339 16.06 -2.29 -33.23
C GLY A 339 17.24 -2.68 -34.13
N ASP A 340 18.05 -1.67 -34.47
CA ASP A 340 19.25 -1.82 -35.30
C ASP A 340 20.53 -1.51 -34.52
N SER A 341 21.63 -2.17 -34.87
CA SER A 341 22.89 -1.93 -34.17
C SER A 341 23.43 -0.53 -34.45
N LEU A 342 23.85 0.16 -33.39
CA LEU A 342 24.47 1.48 -33.42
C LEU A 342 25.99 1.40 -33.67
N MET A 343 26.58 0.21 -33.76
CA MET A 343 28.02 0.05 -33.98
C MET A 343 28.56 0.80 -35.22
N PRO A 344 27.85 0.88 -36.36
CA PRO A 344 28.30 1.70 -37.49
C PRO A 344 28.52 3.18 -37.12
N LEU A 345 27.64 3.75 -36.29
CA LEU A 345 27.74 5.13 -35.78
C LEU A 345 28.84 5.26 -34.73
N VAL A 346 28.92 4.32 -33.78
CA VAL A 346 29.99 4.27 -32.77
C VAL A 346 31.38 4.22 -33.42
N LEU A 347 31.51 3.49 -34.52
CA LEU A 347 32.76 3.36 -35.27
C LEU A 347 32.96 4.45 -36.33
N GLY A 348 31.98 5.33 -36.57
CA GLY A 348 32.05 6.38 -37.60
C GLY A 348 32.17 5.85 -39.03
N THR A 349 31.63 4.64 -39.28
CA THR A 349 31.83 3.88 -40.53
C THR A 349 30.65 3.96 -41.51
N GLY A 350 29.51 4.51 -41.10
CA GLY A 350 28.34 4.69 -41.96
C GLY A 350 27.12 5.06 -41.12
N PRO A 351 25.96 5.34 -41.74
CA PRO A 351 24.73 5.46 -40.97
C PRO A 351 24.48 4.15 -40.23
N ALA A 352 23.91 4.21 -39.01
CA ALA A 352 23.36 3.02 -38.36
C ALA A 352 22.38 2.33 -39.31
N GLU A 353 22.15 1.04 -39.13
CA GLU A 353 21.23 0.27 -39.98
C GLU A 353 19.74 0.69 -39.86
N GLY A 354 19.42 1.91 -39.41
CA GLY A 354 18.05 2.43 -39.27
C GLY A 354 17.58 3.37 -40.40
N ASP A 355 16.37 3.92 -40.25
CA ASP A 355 15.70 4.82 -41.21
C ASP A 355 15.86 6.34 -40.90
N GLY A 356 16.63 6.66 -39.86
CA GLY A 356 16.83 8.02 -39.35
C GLY A 356 15.62 8.59 -38.62
N ARG A 357 14.80 7.74 -37.97
CA ARG A 357 13.58 8.14 -37.24
C ARG A 357 13.36 7.29 -36.00
N ALA A 358 12.70 7.86 -34.99
CA ALA A 358 12.25 7.15 -33.81
C ALA A 358 10.73 7.25 -33.66
N VAL A 359 10.11 6.21 -33.10
CA VAL A 359 8.73 6.23 -32.63
C VAL A 359 8.74 6.14 -31.11
N THR A 360 7.93 6.97 -30.47
CA THR A 360 7.72 6.94 -29.02
C THR A 360 6.23 6.88 -28.72
N TRP A 361 5.83 5.92 -27.90
CA TRP A 361 4.46 5.73 -27.45
C TRP A 361 4.17 6.45 -26.12
N MET A 362 2.89 6.67 -25.84
CA MET A 362 2.36 7.05 -24.53
C MET A 362 0.84 6.79 -24.48
N TYR A 363 0.40 5.82 -23.68
CA TYR A 363 -1.02 5.52 -23.39
C TYR A 363 -1.94 5.23 -24.60
N GLY A 364 -1.40 5.08 -25.81
CA GLY A 364 -2.16 4.93 -27.07
C GLY A 364 -1.95 6.08 -28.06
N SER A 365 -1.33 7.14 -27.58
CA SER A 365 -0.77 8.21 -28.40
C SER A 365 0.64 7.83 -28.86
N ALA A 366 1.07 8.35 -30.01
CA ALA A 366 2.40 8.07 -30.53
C ALA A 366 3.01 9.29 -31.23
N MET A 367 4.32 9.43 -31.10
CA MET A 367 5.13 10.42 -31.82
C MET A 367 6.01 9.73 -32.86
N LEU A 368 6.10 10.31 -34.06
CA LEU A 368 7.17 10.04 -35.01
C LEU A 368 8.15 11.20 -35.03
N ARG A 369 9.40 10.93 -34.64
CA ARG A 369 10.49 11.88 -34.75
C ARG A 369 11.38 11.56 -35.95
N SER A 370 11.50 12.50 -36.88
CA SER A 370 12.46 12.49 -38.00
C SER A 370 13.57 13.51 -37.77
N PRO A 371 14.56 13.74 -38.64
CA PRO A 371 15.54 14.81 -38.41
C PRO A 371 14.94 16.23 -38.50
N LYS A 372 13.81 16.39 -39.22
CA LYS A 372 13.24 17.72 -39.53
C LYS A 372 11.92 18.02 -38.82
N HIS A 373 11.17 17.00 -38.45
CA HIS A 373 9.84 17.17 -37.87
C HIS A 373 9.60 16.19 -36.75
N ALA A 374 8.79 16.62 -35.78
CA ALA A 374 8.10 15.78 -34.81
C ALA A 374 6.60 15.84 -35.13
N TYR A 375 5.94 14.69 -35.20
CA TYR A 375 4.50 14.59 -35.42
C TYR A 375 3.90 13.68 -34.36
N ILE A 376 2.84 14.14 -33.70
CA ILE A 376 2.17 13.44 -32.61
C ILE A 376 0.73 13.18 -33.03
N LEU A 377 0.29 11.95 -32.88
CA LEU A 377 -1.12 11.56 -32.97
C LEU A 377 -1.56 11.14 -31.57
N TYR A 378 -2.53 11.87 -31.03
CA TYR A 378 -3.17 11.53 -29.77
C TYR A 378 -4.32 10.56 -29.99
N GLU A 379 -4.62 9.84 -28.93
CA GLU A 379 -5.66 8.83 -28.89
C GLU A 379 -7.10 9.37 -29.03
N ASP A 380 -7.34 10.66 -28.77
CA ASP A 380 -8.62 11.29 -29.10
C ASP A 380 -8.74 11.67 -30.59
N GLY A 381 -7.70 11.36 -31.38
CA GLY A 381 -7.57 11.72 -32.78
C GLY A 381 -7.03 13.12 -33.02
N SER A 382 -6.72 13.90 -31.97
CA SER A 382 -6.06 15.19 -32.11
C SER A 382 -4.58 15.03 -32.50
N GLU A 383 -4.01 16.05 -33.11
CA GLU A 383 -2.68 15.97 -33.75
C GLU A 383 -1.82 17.19 -33.43
N GLU A 384 -0.50 16.99 -33.38
CA GLU A 384 0.50 18.05 -33.32
C GLU A 384 1.60 17.84 -34.39
N LEU A 385 2.16 18.94 -34.90
CA LEU A 385 3.26 18.92 -35.86
C LEU A 385 4.23 20.06 -35.58
N TYR A 386 5.53 19.75 -35.50
CA TYR A 386 6.57 20.75 -35.25
C TYR A 386 7.68 20.69 -36.31
N ASP A 387 8.19 21.85 -36.73
CA ASP A 387 9.44 21.97 -37.50
C ASP A 387 10.61 22.04 -36.52
N MET A 388 11.37 20.96 -36.42
CA MET A 388 12.39 20.80 -35.39
C MET A 388 13.73 21.46 -35.75
N ILE A 389 13.83 22.06 -36.93
CA ILE A 389 14.95 22.93 -37.29
C ILE A 389 14.64 24.36 -36.86
N ALA A 390 13.44 24.84 -37.15
CA ALA A 390 13.02 26.21 -36.85
C ALA A 390 12.54 26.39 -35.39
N ASP A 391 11.96 25.33 -34.83
CA ASP A 391 11.30 25.28 -33.53
C ASP A 391 11.67 23.98 -32.77
N PRO A 392 12.94 23.85 -32.34
CA PRO A 392 13.40 22.65 -31.64
C PRO A 392 12.82 22.48 -30.24
N ARG A 393 12.06 23.46 -29.73
CA ARG A 393 11.38 23.44 -28.41
C ARG A 393 9.87 23.22 -28.53
N GLN A 394 9.37 22.91 -29.72
CA GLN A 394 7.97 22.55 -29.93
C GLN A 394 6.97 23.60 -29.43
N LEU A 395 7.27 24.88 -29.64
CA LEU A 395 6.46 26.01 -29.14
C LEU A 395 5.31 26.41 -30.08
N ASN A 396 5.34 26.00 -31.33
CA ASN A 396 4.34 26.38 -32.34
C ASN A 396 3.81 25.13 -33.05
N ASN A 397 2.58 24.75 -32.72
CA ASN A 397 1.91 23.62 -33.36
C ASN A 397 1.45 23.99 -34.79
N LEU A 398 1.99 23.31 -35.78
CA LEU A 398 1.69 23.49 -37.20
C LEU A 398 0.57 22.57 -37.71
N ALA A 399 0.01 21.72 -36.85
CA ALA A 399 -1.07 20.81 -37.24
C ALA A 399 -2.32 21.59 -37.69
N GLY A 400 -2.91 21.18 -38.80
CA GLY A 400 -4.08 21.84 -39.39
C GLY A 400 -3.75 23.10 -40.20
N ASP A 401 -2.50 23.59 -40.19
CA ASP A 401 -2.09 24.69 -41.07
C ASP A 401 -2.14 24.24 -42.55
N PRO A 402 -2.95 24.91 -43.42
CA PRO A 402 -3.00 24.59 -44.84
C PRO A 402 -1.64 24.62 -45.55
N ALA A 403 -0.66 25.39 -45.08
CA ALA A 403 0.69 25.42 -45.64
C ALA A 403 1.48 24.12 -45.37
N HIS A 404 1.17 23.42 -44.27
CA HIS A 404 1.87 22.23 -43.81
C HIS A 404 1.08 20.92 -44.02
N ALA A 405 -0.14 20.99 -44.55
CA ALA A 405 -1.04 19.84 -44.75
C ALA A 405 -0.39 18.63 -45.45
N ARG A 406 0.49 18.86 -46.44
CA ARG A 406 1.20 17.76 -47.13
C ARG A 406 2.26 17.10 -46.24
N VAL A 407 2.96 17.88 -45.41
CA VAL A 407 3.96 17.37 -44.47
C VAL A 407 3.26 16.57 -43.39
N GLN A 408 2.18 17.12 -42.80
CA GLN A 408 1.35 16.46 -41.80
C GLN A 408 0.83 15.10 -42.32
N ALA A 409 0.19 15.07 -43.49
CA ALA A 409 -0.34 13.83 -44.06
C ALA A 409 0.75 12.77 -44.29
N ASN A 410 1.95 13.19 -44.71
CA ASN A 410 3.06 12.26 -44.91
C ASN A 410 3.65 11.74 -43.60
N MET A 411 3.76 12.60 -42.58
CA MET A 411 4.22 12.19 -41.24
C MET A 411 3.21 11.24 -40.59
N ARG A 412 1.91 11.51 -40.73
CA ARG A 412 0.83 10.64 -40.26
C ARG A 412 0.88 9.24 -40.87
N GLU A 413 0.93 9.14 -42.19
CA GLU A 413 1.03 7.85 -42.89
C GLU A 413 2.23 7.04 -42.40
N ARG A 414 3.37 7.71 -42.20
CA ARG A 414 4.60 7.09 -41.70
C ARG A 414 4.55 6.68 -40.23
N LEU A 415 3.86 7.46 -39.40
CA LEU A 415 3.66 7.09 -38.00
C LEU A 415 2.81 5.83 -37.92
N LEU A 416 1.64 5.82 -38.59
CA LEU A 416 0.74 4.67 -38.59
C LEU A 416 1.44 3.39 -39.10
N GLU A 417 2.22 3.50 -40.18
CA GLU A 417 3.00 2.38 -40.71
C GLU A 417 4.08 1.90 -39.73
N LYS A 418 4.86 2.82 -39.14
CA LYS A 418 6.01 2.47 -38.29
C LYS A 418 5.60 2.03 -36.88
N ALA A 419 4.47 2.52 -36.38
CA ALA A 419 3.90 2.17 -35.09
C ALA A 419 2.90 1.00 -35.18
N GLY A 420 2.71 0.38 -36.35
CA GLY A 420 1.72 -0.71 -36.49
C GLY A 420 0.29 -0.32 -36.07
N LEU A 421 -0.05 0.97 -36.14
CA LEU A 421 -1.27 1.54 -35.56
C LEU A 421 -2.36 1.71 -36.62
N TYR A 422 -3.52 1.09 -36.39
CA TYR A 422 -4.72 1.22 -37.20
C TYR A 422 -5.63 2.29 -36.60
N ASP A 423 -5.63 3.48 -37.21
CA ASP A 423 -6.65 4.50 -36.93
C ASP A 423 -7.97 4.12 -37.61
N VAL A 424 -8.98 3.78 -36.80
CA VAL A 424 -10.27 3.26 -37.28
C VAL A 424 -11.15 4.38 -37.86
N ASP A 425 -11.09 5.60 -37.32
CA ASP A 425 -11.74 6.82 -37.83
C ASP A 425 -13.19 6.63 -38.34
N GLY A 426 -14.10 6.18 -37.48
CA GLY A 426 -15.52 6.01 -37.77
C GLY A 426 -15.89 4.74 -38.55
N ARG A 427 -15.01 3.73 -38.61
CA ARG A 427 -15.16 2.55 -39.49
C ARG A 427 -15.14 1.22 -38.73
N TRP A 428 -15.29 0.14 -39.49
CA TRP A 428 -14.98 -1.22 -39.05
C TRP A 428 -13.70 -1.68 -39.74
N THR A 429 -12.68 -2.02 -38.95
CA THR A 429 -11.36 -2.46 -39.43
C THR A 429 -11.14 -3.94 -39.07
N HIS A 430 -10.47 -4.68 -39.95
CA HIS A 430 -10.02 -6.05 -39.64
C HIS A 430 -8.49 -6.06 -39.68
N GLY A 431 -7.89 -6.56 -38.60
CA GLY A 431 -6.49 -6.92 -38.49
C GLY A 431 -6.16 -8.21 -39.21
N THR A 432 -5.05 -8.81 -38.81
CA THR A 432 -4.52 -10.07 -39.34
C THR A 432 -4.35 -11.10 -38.22
N ASP A 433 -3.42 -12.05 -38.36
CA ASP A 433 -3.11 -13.00 -37.28
C ASP A 433 -1.81 -12.57 -36.55
N ALA A 434 -1.40 -11.31 -36.72
CA ALA A 434 -0.22 -10.73 -36.07
C ALA A 434 -0.67 -9.75 -34.97
N ASN A 435 0.25 -9.34 -34.11
CA ASN A 435 -0.06 -8.40 -33.03
C ASN A 435 -0.25 -7.00 -33.63
N GLU A 436 -1.45 -6.44 -33.50
CA GLU A 436 -1.79 -5.12 -34.03
C GLU A 436 -2.35 -4.19 -32.97
N SER A 437 -2.13 -2.89 -33.18
CA SER A 437 -2.68 -1.83 -32.33
C SER A 437 -3.81 -1.09 -33.05
N PHE A 438 -4.95 -0.91 -32.39
CA PHE A 438 -6.12 -0.21 -32.92
C PHE A 438 -6.44 1.03 -32.09
N LEU A 439 -6.65 2.14 -32.77
CA LEU A 439 -7.17 3.36 -32.16
C LEU A 439 -8.67 3.51 -32.44
N LEU A 440 -9.49 3.42 -31.39
CA LEU A 440 -10.95 3.52 -31.43
C LEU A 440 -11.40 4.81 -30.72
N SER A 441 -11.25 5.92 -31.44
CA SER A 441 -11.44 7.29 -30.94
C SER A 441 -12.83 7.87 -31.26
N HIS A 442 -13.66 7.18 -32.05
CA HIS A 442 -14.97 7.66 -32.47
C HIS A 442 -16.11 6.71 -32.09
N ALA A 443 -17.27 7.29 -31.75
CA ALA A 443 -18.46 6.52 -31.45
C ALA A 443 -18.90 5.69 -32.66
N GLY A 444 -18.99 4.37 -32.47
CA GLY A 444 -19.34 3.42 -33.53
C GLY A 444 -18.15 2.76 -34.24
N ASP A 445 -16.91 3.12 -33.86
CA ASP A 445 -15.71 2.40 -34.31
C ASP A 445 -15.82 0.92 -33.96
N GLY A 446 -15.22 0.08 -34.81
CA GLY A 446 -14.97 -1.28 -34.43
C GLY A 446 -13.79 -1.93 -35.12
N ALA A 447 -13.25 -2.93 -34.45
CA ALA A 447 -12.08 -3.66 -34.86
C ALA A 447 -12.27 -5.17 -34.59
N ALA A 448 -11.60 -5.98 -35.39
CA ALA A 448 -11.38 -7.40 -35.13
C ALA A 448 -9.89 -7.64 -35.37
N GLY A 449 -9.14 -7.96 -34.32
CA GLY A 449 -7.70 -8.13 -34.36
C GLY A 449 -7.35 -9.42 -35.06
N GLY A 450 -7.77 -10.55 -34.51
CA GLY A 450 -7.72 -11.84 -35.18
C GLY A 450 -7.17 -12.95 -34.29
N ALA A 451 -5.91 -13.30 -34.51
CA ALA A 451 -5.23 -14.37 -33.76
C ALA A 451 -3.84 -13.97 -33.22
N GLY A 452 -3.52 -12.68 -33.22
CA GLY A 452 -2.37 -12.12 -32.52
C GLY A 452 -2.74 -11.60 -31.13
N ASP A 453 -1.73 -11.23 -30.35
CA ASP A 453 -1.94 -10.53 -29.08
C ASP A 453 -2.25 -9.05 -29.40
N ASP A 454 -3.52 -8.71 -29.57
CA ASP A 454 -3.94 -7.42 -30.10
C ASP A 454 -4.23 -6.38 -29.02
N LEU A 455 -4.03 -5.12 -29.40
CA LEU A 455 -4.12 -3.97 -28.51
C LEU A 455 -5.17 -2.97 -28.97
N TYR A 456 -6.05 -2.58 -28.07
CA TYR A 456 -7.17 -1.69 -28.36
C TYR A 456 -7.15 -0.46 -27.46
N PHE A 457 -6.87 0.70 -28.04
CA PHE A 457 -7.02 1.98 -27.35
C PHE A 457 -8.42 2.53 -27.57
N VAL A 458 -9.26 2.41 -26.53
CA VAL A 458 -10.69 2.75 -26.55
C VAL A 458 -10.93 4.07 -25.81
N ASN A 459 -11.18 5.11 -26.59
CA ASN A 459 -11.42 6.48 -26.11
C ASN A 459 -12.82 7.01 -26.43
N ALA A 460 -13.69 6.14 -26.95
CA ALA A 460 -15.07 6.48 -27.28
C ALA A 460 -16.06 5.44 -26.76
N THR A 461 -17.26 5.90 -26.45
CA THR A 461 -18.37 5.00 -26.10
C THR A 461 -19.00 4.40 -27.36
N ASN A 462 -19.65 3.24 -27.22
CA ASN A 462 -20.28 2.49 -28.31
C ASN A 462 -19.32 1.95 -29.38
N VAL A 463 -18.06 1.67 -29.01
CA VAL A 463 -17.13 0.93 -29.87
C VAL A 463 -17.45 -0.58 -29.84
N ARG A 464 -16.89 -1.33 -30.78
CA ARG A 464 -17.09 -2.79 -30.89
C ARG A 464 -15.78 -3.49 -31.21
N ILE A 465 -15.39 -4.43 -30.36
CA ILE A 465 -14.22 -5.29 -30.57
C ILE A 465 -14.72 -6.73 -30.74
N ALA A 466 -14.09 -7.50 -31.62
CA ALA A 466 -14.49 -8.87 -31.91
C ALA A 466 -13.27 -9.80 -32.06
N GLU A 467 -13.03 -10.60 -31.02
CA GLU A 467 -11.93 -11.57 -30.98
C GLU A 467 -12.37 -13.04 -31.10
N GLY A 468 -11.47 -13.84 -31.66
CA GLY A 468 -11.65 -15.28 -31.84
C GLY A 468 -11.27 -16.09 -30.59
N PRO A 469 -11.88 -17.27 -30.35
CA PRO A 469 -11.45 -18.13 -29.26
C PRO A 469 -10.04 -18.68 -29.51
N ARG A 470 -9.12 -18.44 -28.56
CA ARG A 470 -7.66 -18.71 -28.64
C ARG A 470 -6.95 -17.77 -29.64
N GLY A 471 -7.40 -16.52 -29.68
CA GLY A 471 -6.83 -15.46 -30.50
C GLY A 471 -5.51 -14.89 -29.99
N GLY A 472 -5.08 -15.22 -28.78
CA GLY A 472 -3.91 -14.55 -28.19
C GLY A 472 -4.28 -14.10 -26.79
N VAL A 473 -3.55 -13.11 -26.30
CA VAL A 473 -3.84 -12.36 -25.07
C VAL A 473 -4.13 -10.92 -25.47
N ASP A 474 -5.41 -10.61 -25.57
CA ASP A 474 -5.88 -9.32 -26.09
C ASP A 474 -6.05 -8.30 -24.98
N THR A 475 -5.67 -7.05 -25.26
CA THR A 475 -5.61 -5.99 -24.25
C THR A 475 -6.38 -4.75 -24.69
N VAL A 476 -7.31 -4.30 -23.84
CA VAL A 476 -8.00 -3.03 -24.01
C VAL A 476 -7.44 -2.00 -23.03
N PHE A 477 -7.09 -0.83 -23.54
CA PHE A 477 -6.81 0.36 -22.74
C PHE A 477 -7.95 1.35 -22.89
N THR A 478 -8.53 1.82 -21.78
CA THR A 478 -9.69 2.73 -21.85
C THR A 478 -9.68 3.85 -20.83
N ASP A 479 -10.28 4.98 -21.20
CA ASP A 479 -10.60 6.12 -20.34
C ASP A 479 -12.12 6.40 -20.28
N VAL A 480 -12.94 5.45 -20.76
CA VAL A 480 -14.41 5.52 -20.76
C VAL A 480 -15.01 4.26 -20.15
N ASP A 481 -16.31 4.30 -19.84
CA ASP A 481 -17.05 3.11 -19.47
C ASP A 481 -16.93 2.03 -20.55
N PHE A 482 -16.48 0.84 -20.16
CA PHE A 482 -16.24 -0.26 -21.09
C PHE A 482 -16.67 -1.61 -20.52
N THR A 483 -17.15 -2.49 -21.41
CA THR A 483 -17.46 -3.89 -21.08
C THR A 483 -16.73 -4.77 -22.07
N MET A 484 -15.86 -5.64 -21.57
CA MET A 484 -15.07 -6.54 -22.40
C MET A 484 -15.99 -7.45 -23.21
N PRO A 485 -15.77 -7.58 -24.53
CA PRO A 485 -16.41 -8.63 -25.31
C PRO A 485 -15.80 -9.99 -24.96
N ASP A 486 -16.41 -11.06 -25.47
CA ASP A 486 -15.88 -12.41 -25.33
C ASP A 486 -14.46 -12.52 -25.94
N ASN A 487 -13.59 -13.32 -25.32
CA ASN A 487 -12.22 -13.61 -25.75
C ASN A 487 -11.24 -12.42 -25.70
N VAL A 488 -11.54 -11.38 -24.94
CA VAL A 488 -10.53 -10.39 -24.54
C VAL A 488 -10.15 -10.69 -23.10
N GLU A 489 -8.85 -10.71 -22.77
CA GLU A 489 -8.37 -11.12 -21.45
C GLU A 489 -8.03 -9.94 -20.56
N ASN A 490 -7.48 -8.85 -21.10
CA ASN A 490 -6.96 -7.75 -20.30
C ASN A 490 -7.75 -6.44 -20.54
N LEU A 491 -8.02 -5.71 -19.45
CA LEU A 491 -8.59 -4.37 -19.49
C LEU A 491 -7.87 -3.44 -18.52
N LEU A 492 -7.19 -2.45 -19.06
CA LEU A 492 -6.45 -1.46 -18.30
C LEU A 492 -7.13 -0.11 -18.47
N THR A 493 -7.42 0.54 -17.35
CA THR A 493 -7.82 1.94 -17.40
C THR A 493 -6.60 2.84 -17.43
N LYS A 494 -6.73 4.01 -18.05
CA LYS A 494 -5.62 4.97 -18.20
C LYS A 494 -5.52 5.89 -16.98
N ILE A 495 -4.29 6.30 -16.65
CA ILE A 495 -4.02 7.27 -15.58
C ILE A 495 -4.80 8.59 -15.74
N PHE A 496 -5.03 9.02 -16.99
CA PHE A 496 -5.65 10.31 -17.32
C PHE A 496 -7.15 10.23 -17.57
N THR A 497 -7.80 9.21 -17.02
CA THR A 497 -9.24 9.07 -17.15
C THR A 497 -9.97 10.26 -16.53
N ALA A 498 -10.77 10.97 -17.34
CA ALA A 498 -11.53 12.13 -16.92
C ALA A 498 -12.74 11.71 -16.05
N GLY A 499 -12.51 11.57 -14.74
CA GLY A 499 -13.54 11.27 -13.75
C GLY A 499 -13.76 9.78 -13.49
N ALA A 500 -14.85 9.47 -12.77
CA ALA A 500 -15.19 8.11 -12.40
C ALA A 500 -15.76 7.34 -13.60
N ILE A 501 -15.14 6.21 -13.94
CA ILE A 501 -15.63 5.27 -14.94
C ILE A 501 -15.91 3.89 -14.31
N THR A 502 -16.76 3.12 -14.98
CA THR A 502 -17.04 1.73 -14.65
C THR A 502 -16.58 0.82 -15.78
N VAL A 503 -15.73 -0.13 -15.44
CA VAL A 503 -15.28 -1.19 -16.33
C VAL A 503 -15.83 -2.55 -15.91
N ARG A 504 -16.06 -3.43 -16.89
CA ARG A 504 -16.63 -4.76 -16.68
C ARG A 504 -15.89 -5.79 -17.51
N GLY A 505 -15.40 -6.86 -16.89
CA GLY A 505 -14.87 -8.01 -17.62
C GLY A 505 -15.96 -8.94 -18.14
N ASN A 506 -15.52 -9.97 -18.84
CA ASN A 506 -16.37 -10.97 -19.47
C ASN A 506 -16.46 -12.24 -18.60
N GLY A 507 -17.00 -13.34 -19.15
CA GLY A 507 -17.13 -14.61 -18.43
C GLY A 507 -15.87 -15.47 -18.34
N GLY A 508 -14.75 -15.02 -18.92
CA GLY A 508 -13.44 -15.67 -18.88
C GLY A 508 -12.63 -15.31 -17.63
N ALA A 509 -11.34 -15.61 -17.65
CA ALA A 509 -10.38 -15.16 -16.64
C ALA A 509 -9.79 -13.82 -17.11
N ASN A 510 -10.22 -12.75 -16.47
CA ASN A 510 -9.93 -11.37 -16.84
C ASN A 510 -8.77 -10.84 -15.99
N HIS A 511 -7.99 -9.92 -16.55
CA HIS A 511 -7.03 -9.11 -15.81
C HIS A 511 -7.41 -7.64 -15.96
N ILE A 512 -7.91 -7.03 -14.89
CA ILE A 512 -8.40 -5.65 -14.89
C ILE A 512 -7.57 -4.78 -13.96
N SER A 513 -7.00 -3.70 -14.50
CA SER A 513 -6.21 -2.74 -13.72
C SER A 513 -6.81 -1.32 -13.76
N LEU A 514 -7.05 -0.77 -12.56
CA LEU A 514 -7.56 0.57 -12.33
C LEU A 514 -6.42 1.55 -12.01
N ASP A 515 -6.21 2.54 -12.87
CA ASP A 515 -5.09 3.48 -12.79
C ASP A 515 -5.51 4.95 -12.61
N GLY A 516 -6.80 5.24 -12.80
CA GLY A 516 -7.38 6.58 -12.66
C GLY A 516 -8.16 6.77 -11.35
N PRO A 517 -8.71 7.97 -11.10
CA PRO A 517 -9.38 8.28 -9.85
C PRO A 517 -10.83 7.79 -9.75
N ASN A 518 -11.23 7.21 -8.61
CA ASN A 518 -12.62 6.83 -8.29
C ASN A 518 -13.27 5.86 -9.30
N GLN A 519 -12.51 4.88 -9.77
CA GLN A 519 -12.96 3.91 -10.75
C GLN A 519 -13.63 2.70 -10.09
N THR A 520 -14.48 2.01 -10.84
CA THR A 520 -15.12 0.77 -10.42
C THR A 520 -14.89 -0.34 -11.44
N ALA A 521 -14.39 -1.49 -11.00
CA ALA A 521 -14.29 -2.70 -11.82
C ALA A 521 -15.26 -3.80 -11.33
N TRP A 522 -15.88 -4.48 -12.29
CA TRP A 522 -16.57 -5.75 -12.09
C TRP A 522 -15.79 -6.81 -12.86
N LEU A 523 -15.11 -7.73 -12.18
CA LEU A 523 -14.10 -8.57 -12.83
C LEU A 523 -14.71 -9.57 -13.80
N GLY A 524 -15.73 -10.33 -13.40
CA GLY A 524 -16.30 -11.28 -14.34
C GLY A 524 -17.00 -12.44 -13.66
N GLY A 525 -16.88 -13.63 -14.23
CA GLY A 525 -17.34 -14.86 -13.59
C GLY A 525 -16.31 -15.98 -13.63
N GLY A 526 -15.08 -15.68 -14.05
CA GLY A 526 -13.95 -16.61 -14.04
C GLY A 526 -12.97 -16.27 -12.93
N ASP A 527 -11.87 -17.00 -12.86
CA ASP A 527 -10.81 -16.72 -11.88
C ASP A 527 -10.00 -15.50 -12.34
N ASP A 528 -10.34 -14.33 -11.82
CA ASP A 528 -9.90 -13.04 -12.34
C ASP A 528 -8.73 -12.45 -11.53
N ARG A 529 -8.07 -11.44 -12.10
CA ARG A 529 -7.10 -10.59 -11.40
C ARG A 529 -7.54 -9.14 -11.46
N GLY A 530 -7.64 -8.51 -10.30
CA GLY A 530 -8.00 -7.10 -10.17
C GLY A 530 -6.87 -6.32 -9.49
N SER A 531 -6.51 -5.15 -10.00
CA SER A 531 -5.59 -4.26 -9.30
C SER A 531 -6.01 -2.80 -9.32
N THR A 532 -5.79 -2.09 -8.23
CA THR A 532 -5.85 -0.62 -8.19
C THR A 532 -4.42 -0.09 -8.02
N ILE A 533 -4.12 1.04 -8.64
CA ILE A 533 -2.78 1.64 -8.60
C ILE A 533 -2.80 2.98 -7.88
N ARG A 534 -3.80 3.82 -8.20
CA ARG A 534 -3.88 5.21 -7.72
C ARG A 534 -5.30 5.53 -7.25
N SER A 535 -5.39 6.33 -6.18
CA SER A 535 -6.63 6.77 -5.54
C SER A 535 -7.50 5.66 -4.95
N ASP A 536 -8.55 6.09 -4.26
CA ASP A 536 -9.62 5.26 -3.73
C ASP A 536 -10.47 4.68 -4.88
N ASN A 537 -10.45 3.37 -5.09
CA ASN A 537 -11.21 2.67 -6.13
C ASN A 537 -12.06 1.54 -5.56
N ALA A 538 -12.91 0.94 -6.41
CA ALA A 538 -13.69 -0.23 -6.07
C ALA A 538 -13.49 -1.38 -7.06
N ILE A 539 -13.25 -2.60 -6.56
CA ILE A 539 -13.20 -3.82 -7.36
C ILE A 539 -14.18 -4.85 -6.78
N TYR A 540 -14.97 -5.47 -7.65
CA TYR A 540 -15.90 -6.56 -7.34
C TYR A 540 -15.57 -7.77 -8.22
N GLY A 541 -15.08 -8.86 -7.62
CA GLY A 541 -14.68 -10.09 -8.31
C GLY A 541 -15.87 -10.85 -8.92
N GLN A 542 -16.92 -11.04 -8.10
CA GLN A 542 -18.19 -11.72 -8.39
C GLN A 542 -18.17 -13.24 -8.22
N ASN A 543 -17.89 -14.04 -9.26
CA ASN A 543 -17.72 -15.49 -9.10
C ASN A 543 -16.34 -15.86 -9.63
N GLY A 544 -15.72 -16.87 -9.06
CA GLY A 544 -14.36 -17.28 -9.41
C GLY A 544 -13.45 -17.14 -8.21
N ASN A 545 -12.25 -17.73 -8.28
CA ASN A 545 -11.22 -17.53 -7.27
C ASN A 545 -10.34 -16.36 -7.70
N ASP A 546 -10.64 -15.17 -7.21
CA ASP A 546 -10.08 -13.92 -7.69
C ASP A 546 -8.81 -13.51 -6.92
N ASP A 547 -7.86 -12.85 -7.59
CA ASP A 547 -6.67 -12.24 -6.98
C ASP A 547 -6.75 -10.72 -7.11
N ILE A 548 -7.16 -10.06 -6.03
CA ILE A 548 -7.46 -8.62 -5.99
C ILE A 548 -6.42 -7.89 -5.13
N SER A 549 -5.77 -6.88 -5.70
CA SER A 549 -4.77 -6.06 -5.01
C SER A 549 -5.10 -4.56 -5.06
N GLY A 550 -5.20 -3.95 -3.89
CA GLY A 550 -5.33 -2.52 -3.68
C GLY A 550 -4.00 -1.78 -3.75
N GLY A 551 -4.11 -0.47 -3.95
CA GLY A 551 -3.01 0.46 -4.03
C GLY A 551 -2.63 1.00 -2.64
N PRO A 552 -1.95 2.15 -2.56
CA PRO A 552 -1.64 2.79 -1.28
C PRO A 552 -2.79 3.65 -0.70
N TRP A 553 -3.96 3.64 -1.33
CA TRP A 553 -5.10 4.51 -1.04
C TRP A 553 -6.25 3.72 -0.43
N SER A 554 -7.35 4.37 -0.05
CA SER A 554 -8.45 3.68 0.64
C SER A 554 -9.36 3.01 -0.38
N ASP A 555 -9.19 1.70 -0.56
CA ASP A 555 -9.90 0.94 -1.57
C ASP A 555 -11.11 0.18 -0.99
N ARG A 556 -12.09 -0.13 -1.86
CA ARG A 556 -13.16 -1.09 -1.58
C ARG A 556 -12.97 -2.33 -2.45
N LEU A 557 -12.56 -3.44 -1.85
CA LEU A 557 -12.28 -4.68 -2.56
C LEU A 557 -13.24 -5.77 -2.07
N ASP A 558 -13.90 -6.45 -3.01
CA ASP A 558 -14.95 -7.44 -2.75
C ASP A 558 -14.69 -8.66 -3.67
N GLY A 559 -14.32 -9.81 -3.10
CA GLY A 559 -14.01 -11.04 -3.86
C GLY A 559 -15.26 -11.64 -4.48
N GLY A 560 -16.27 -11.92 -3.66
CA GLY A 560 -17.56 -12.38 -4.12
C GLY A 560 -17.78 -13.85 -3.78
N ALA A 561 -17.66 -14.75 -4.74
CA ALA A 561 -17.91 -16.17 -4.55
C ALA A 561 -16.78 -17.00 -5.16
N GLY A 562 -16.12 -17.81 -4.34
CA GLY A 562 -14.89 -18.53 -4.65
C GLY A 562 -13.90 -18.35 -3.50
N ASP A 563 -12.78 -19.03 -3.57
CA ASP A 563 -11.68 -18.91 -2.60
C ASP A 563 -10.76 -17.76 -3.05
N ASP A 564 -11.06 -16.54 -2.59
CA ASP A 564 -10.45 -15.31 -3.09
C ASP A 564 -9.17 -14.94 -2.33
N LYS A 565 -8.30 -14.19 -3.01
CA LYS A 565 -7.13 -13.52 -2.41
C LYS A 565 -7.31 -12.03 -2.55
N ILE A 566 -7.33 -11.33 -1.43
CA ILE A 566 -7.48 -9.88 -1.40
C ILE A 566 -6.33 -9.29 -0.60
N ASN A 567 -5.63 -8.32 -1.18
CA ASN A 567 -4.59 -7.55 -0.52
C ASN A 567 -4.95 -6.07 -0.58
N GLY A 568 -5.17 -5.42 0.56
CA GLY A 568 -5.53 -3.99 0.62
C GLY A 568 -4.40 -3.05 0.18
N GLY A 569 -3.15 -3.51 0.20
CA GLY A 569 -2.00 -2.71 -0.23
C GLY A 569 -1.24 -2.07 0.94
N GLY A 570 -0.55 -0.96 0.67
CA GLY A 570 0.46 -0.39 1.59
C GLY A 570 -0.01 0.76 2.47
N GLY A 571 -1.23 1.26 2.27
CA GLY A 571 -1.76 2.48 2.91
C GLY A 571 -3.30 2.50 2.84
N GLY A 572 -3.92 3.62 3.18
CA GLY A 572 -5.39 3.76 3.17
C GLY A 572 -6.11 3.03 4.31
N ALA A 573 -7.38 3.37 4.49
CA ALA A 573 -8.30 2.64 5.38
C ALA A 573 -9.28 1.84 4.51
N ASP A 574 -8.86 0.64 4.13
CA ASP A 574 -9.59 -0.17 3.15
C ASP A 574 -10.84 -0.85 3.72
N LEU A 575 -11.74 -1.21 2.82
CA LEU A 575 -12.85 -2.12 3.08
C LEU A 575 -12.69 -3.37 2.22
N LEU A 576 -12.30 -4.46 2.86
CA LEU A 576 -11.99 -5.73 2.21
C LEU A 576 -13.06 -6.76 2.58
N THR A 577 -13.69 -7.37 1.59
CA THR A 577 -14.74 -8.39 1.75
C THR A 577 -14.38 -9.63 0.94
N GLY A 578 -14.23 -10.79 1.57
CA GLY A 578 -13.96 -12.06 0.89
C GLY A 578 -15.21 -12.54 0.16
N GLY A 579 -16.26 -12.84 0.92
CA GLY A 579 -17.56 -13.24 0.39
C GLY A 579 -17.88 -14.69 0.73
N ALA A 580 -17.98 -15.56 -0.26
CA ALA A 580 -18.32 -16.97 -0.06
C ALA A 580 -17.21 -17.88 -0.57
N GLY A 581 -16.55 -18.61 0.31
CA GLY A 581 -15.40 -19.48 0.00
C GLY A 581 -14.40 -19.40 1.15
N ASP A 582 -13.30 -20.12 1.05
CA ASP A 582 -12.21 -20.04 2.04
C ASP A 582 -11.22 -18.93 1.63
N ASP A 583 -11.47 -17.70 2.07
CA ASP A 583 -10.77 -16.50 1.57
C ASP A 583 -9.45 -16.20 2.30
N LEU A 584 -8.51 -15.57 1.58
CA LEU A 584 -7.30 -14.97 2.14
C LEU A 584 -7.36 -13.45 1.99
N ILE A 585 -7.59 -12.76 3.09
CA ILE A 585 -7.66 -11.30 3.13
C ILE A 585 -6.45 -10.78 3.91
N GLN A 586 -5.61 -10.03 3.21
CA GLN A 586 -4.54 -9.25 3.78
C GLN A 586 -4.95 -7.77 3.74
N GLY A 587 -4.96 -7.13 4.90
CA GLY A 587 -5.15 -5.68 5.03
C GLY A 587 -3.94 -4.93 4.50
N GLY A 588 -3.29 -4.16 5.36
CA GLY A 588 -2.16 -3.34 4.95
C GLY A 588 -1.92 -2.17 5.90
N GLY A 589 -2.49 -1.03 5.53
CA GLY A 589 -2.41 0.28 6.19
C GLY A 589 -3.30 0.43 7.43
N GLU A 590 -3.49 1.66 7.90
CA GLU A 590 -4.17 1.94 9.17
C GLU A 590 -5.71 1.92 9.03
N GLY A 591 -6.42 1.22 9.92
CA GLY A 591 -7.88 1.33 10.03
C GLY A 591 -8.68 0.51 9.02
N THR A 592 -8.08 -0.51 8.42
CA THR A 592 -8.73 -1.44 7.49
C THR A 592 -9.82 -2.26 8.19
N ARG A 593 -10.95 -2.39 7.49
CA ARG A 593 -12.04 -3.29 7.86
C ARG A 593 -12.02 -4.51 6.95
N MET A 594 -11.88 -5.68 7.55
CA MET A 594 -11.89 -6.98 6.86
C MET A 594 -13.13 -7.78 7.24
N ILE A 595 -13.78 -8.35 6.24
CA ILE A 595 -14.95 -9.20 6.37
C ILE A 595 -14.66 -10.48 5.57
N GLY A 596 -14.52 -11.63 6.23
CA GLY A 596 -14.35 -12.94 5.59
C GLY A 596 -15.61 -13.32 4.82
N GLY A 597 -16.68 -13.65 5.55
CA GLY A 597 -17.98 -13.93 4.97
C GLY A 597 -18.44 -15.32 5.36
N SER A 598 -18.55 -16.24 4.40
CA SER A 598 -18.87 -17.65 4.67
C SER A 598 -17.78 -18.56 4.15
N GLY A 599 -17.34 -19.51 4.95
CA GLY A 599 -16.17 -20.35 4.65
C GLY A 599 -15.13 -20.17 5.75
N ASN A 600 -13.97 -20.80 5.63
CA ASN A 600 -12.91 -20.72 6.64
C ASN A 600 -11.86 -19.70 6.21
N ASP A 601 -12.05 -18.46 6.66
CA ASP A 601 -11.32 -17.32 6.13
C ASP A 601 -10.04 -17.04 6.92
N LYS A 602 -9.07 -16.42 6.26
CA LYS A 602 -7.81 -15.95 6.87
C LYS A 602 -7.70 -14.44 6.72
N LEU A 603 -7.87 -13.73 7.84
CA LEU A 603 -7.82 -12.28 7.91
C LEU A 603 -6.48 -11.87 8.56
N LEU A 604 -5.63 -11.19 7.79
CA LEU A 604 -4.28 -10.76 8.16
C LEU A 604 -4.21 -9.22 8.19
N GLY A 605 -4.24 -8.61 9.37
CA GLY A 605 -4.39 -7.18 9.55
C GLY A 605 -3.19 -6.31 9.17
N GLY A 606 -1.97 -6.74 9.47
CA GLY A 606 -0.77 -6.00 9.08
C GLY A 606 -0.37 -4.93 10.11
N ARG A 607 -0.19 -3.67 9.67
CA ARG A 607 0.20 -2.53 10.53
C ARG A 607 -1.04 -1.71 10.87
N GLY A 608 -1.03 -1.03 12.01
CA GLY A 608 -2.16 -0.20 12.42
C GLY A 608 -3.29 -1.01 13.03
N SER A 609 -4.32 -0.32 13.50
CA SER A 609 -5.42 -0.92 14.24
C SER A 609 -6.54 -1.38 13.30
N GLN A 610 -6.93 -2.64 13.38
CA GLN A 610 -7.82 -3.29 12.41
C GLN A 610 -9.13 -3.79 13.00
N MET A 611 -10.16 -3.91 12.14
CA MET A 611 -11.44 -4.54 12.47
C MET A 611 -11.64 -5.80 11.63
N LEU A 612 -11.66 -6.98 12.27
CA LEU A 612 -11.72 -8.28 11.62
C LEU A 612 -13.05 -8.97 11.96
N SER A 613 -13.86 -9.25 10.94
CA SER A 613 -15.08 -10.04 11.04
C SER A 613 -14.89 -11.31 10.22
N GLY A 614 -14.75 -12.47 10.87
CA GLY A 614 -14.60 -13.76 10.18
C GLY A 614 -15.88 -14.14 9.45
N GLY A 615 -16.98 -14.29 10.20
CA GLY A 615 -18.29 -14.61 9.66
C GLY A 615 -18.65 -16.06 9.96
N ASP A 616 -19.30 -16.75 9.01
CA ASP A 616 -19.70 -18.15 9.17
C ASP A 616 -18.52 -19.07 8.83
N GLY A 617 -17.89 -19.72 9.81
CA GLY A 617 -16.78 -20.61 9.52
C GLY A 617 -15.89 -20.93 10.71
N ALA A 618 -14.75 -21.55 10.46
CA ALA A 618 -13.66 -21.63 11.42
C ALA A 618 -12.51 -20.75 10.93
N ASP A 619 -12.52 -19.49 11.37
CA ASP A 619 -11.68 -18.45 10.77
C ASP A 619 -10.36 -18.26 11.48
N VAL A 620 -9.42 -17.58 10.83
CA VAL A 620 -8.15 -17.16 11.44
C VAL A 620 -8.07 -15.65 11.41
N HIS A 621 -8.03 -15.03 12.59
CA HIS A 621 -7.76 -13.61 12.75
C HIS A 621 -6.32 -13.40 13.22
N ARG A 622 -5.54 -12.64 12.45
CA ARG A 622 -4.22 -12.13 12.87
C ARG A 622 -4.25 -10.62 12.81
N GLY A 623 -4.30 -9.95 13.96
CA GLY A 623 -4.34 -8.48 14.00
C GLY A 623 -3.04 -7.85 13.49
N GLY A 624 -1.92 -8.24 14.09
CA GLY A 624 -0.60 -7.76 13.66
C GLY A 624 -0.06 -6.73 14.64
N ALA A 625 0.37 -5.58 14.13
CA ALA A 625 0.88 -4.49 14.96
C ALA A 625 -0.16 -3.39 15.06
N GLY A 626 -0.62 -3.08 16.27
CA GLY A 626 -1.69 -2.11 16.46
C GLY A 626 -2.56 -2.55 17.62
N LYS A 627 -3.79 -2.03 17.66
CA LYS A 627 -4.84 -2.56 18.51
C LYS A 627 -5.93 -3.11 17.62
N ASP A 628 -6.14 -4.41 17.65
CA ASP A 628 -6.98 -5.10 16.67
C ASP A 628 -8.23 -5.69 17.32
N TRP A 629 -9.35 -5.67 16.60
CA TRP A 629 -10.64 -6.16 17.10
C TRP A 629 -11.18 -7.32 16.28
N ALA A 630 -11.59 -8.38 16.98
CA ALA A 630 -12.54 -9.36 16.43
C ALA A 630 -13.97 -8.80 16.59
N VAL A 631 -14.76 -8.83 15.51
CA VAL A 631 -16.06 -8.13 15.43
C VAL A 631 -17.19 -9.12 15.16
N PHE A 632 -18.20 -9.11 16.03
CA PHE A 632 -19.36 -10.01 15.99
C PHE A 632 -20.72 -9.27 16.07
N ASN A 633 -20.74 -7.98 15.77
CA ASN A 633 -21.95 -7.14 15.89
C ASN A 633 -23.12 -7.60 14.99
N ALA A 634 -22.83 -8.32 13.90
CA ALA A 634 -23.82 -8.89 13.00
C ALA A 634 -24.32 -10.29 13.43
N ALA A 635 -23.76 -10.86 14.50
CA ALA A 635 -24.02 -12.23 14.88
C ALA A 635 -25.49 -12.49 15.24
N ARG A 636 -25.98 -13.63 14.78
CA ARG A 636 -27.39 -14.01 14.88
C ARG A 636 -27.75 -14.72 16.20
N SER A 637 -26.75 -15.00 17.04
CA SER A 637 -26.87 -15.59 18.37
C SER A 637 -25.73 -15.13 19.27
N ALA A 638 -25.81 -15.45 20.56
CA ALA A 638 -24.73 -15.24 21.51
C ALA A 638 -23.40 -15.85 21.04
N VAL A 639 -22.32 -15.14 21.31
CA VAL A 639 -20.94 -15.48 20.96
C VAL A 639 -20.13 -15.74 22.23
N THR A 640 -19.32 -16.79 22.20
CA THR A 640 -18.23 -16.95 23.15
C THR A 640 -16.92 -16.79 22.39
N ALA A 641 -16.12 -15.78 22.74
CA ALA A 641 -14.81 -15.52 22.15
C ALA A 641 -13.73 -15.57 23.24
N ASP A 642 -12.86 -16.58 23.18
CA ASP A 642 -11.68 -16.74 24.01
C ASP A 642 -10.43 -16.50 23.15
N LEU A 643 -9.82 -15.33 23.36
CA LEU A 643 -8.65 -14.88 22.59
C LEU A 643 -7.42 -15.76 22.80
N GLY A 644 -7.40 -16.59 23.86
CA GLY A 644 -6.29 -17.49 24.17
C GLY A 644 -6.55 -18.97 23.86
N ASN A 645 -7.79 -19.36 23.50
CA ASN A 645 -8.16 -20.76 23.32
C ASN A 645 -9.34 -20.98 22.36
N GLU A 646 -9.02 -21.23 21.09
CA GLU A 646 -9.97 -21.55 20.01
C GLU A 646 -11.00 -22.64 20.36
N LEU A 647 -10.63 -23.63 21.20
CA LEU A 647 -11.54 -24.73 21.58
C LEU A 647 -12.73 -24.28 22.44
N ARG A 648 -12.70 -23.07 22.99
CA ARG A 648 -13.78 -22.50 23.80
C ARG A 648 -14.71 -21.59 23.00
N ASN A 649 -14.36 -21.26 21.75
CA ASN A 649 -15.16 -20.35 20.96
C ASN A 649 -16.49 -21.00 20.51
N ARG A 650 -17.59 -20.24 20.54
CA ARG A 650 -18.96 -20.72 20.27
C ARG A 650 -19.76 -19.62 19.56
N GLY A 651 -20.89 -20.01 18.96
CA GLY A 651 -21.70 -19.09 18.16
C GLY A 651 -21.03 -18.89 16.80
N GLU A 652 -21.01 -17.65 16.32
CA GLU A 652 -20.29 -17.26 15.10
C GLU A 652 -18.78 -17.55 15.22
N ALA A 653 -18.18 -17.34 16.39
CA ALA A 653 -16.75 -17.61 16.61
C ALA A 653 -16.35 -19.11 16.63
N SER A 654 -17.27 -20.03 16.34
CA SER A 654 -17.06 -21.47 16.57
C SER A 654 -16.00 -22.09 15.67
N GLY A 655 -14.77 -22.21 16.18
CA GLY A 655 -13.62 -22.73 15.44
C GLY A 655 -12.60 -21.65 15.12
N ASP A 656 -12.95 -20.39 15.36
CA ASP A 656 -12.08 -19.25 15.13
C ASP A 656 -10.82 -19.31 15.97
N ARG A 657 -9.74 -18.85 15.38
CA ARG A 657 -8.44 -18.68 15.99
C ARG A 657 -8.03 -17.21 15.95
N HIS A 658 -7.92 -16.60 17.11
CA HIS A 658 -7.43 -15.22 17.26
C HIS A 658 -5.95 -15.20 17.64
N VAL A 659 -5.16 -14.35 16.98
CA VAL A 659 -3.73 -14.16 17.24
C VAL A 659 -3.41 -12.66 17.16
N GLY A 660 -2.86 -12.09 18.23
CA GLY A 660 -2.59 -10.64 18.27
C GLY A 660 -3.87 -9.83 18.06
N ILE A 661 -4.93 -10.22 18.75
CA ILE A 661 -6.20 -9.49 18.82
C ILE A 661 -6.30 -9.01 20.26
N GLU A 662 -6.44 -7.71 20.44
CA GLU A 662 -6.54 -7.09 21.76
C GLU A 662 -8.01 -6.82 22.12
N GLY A 663 -8.90 -6.68 21.15
CA GLY A 663 -10.28 -6.31 21.37
C GLY A 663 -11.33 -7.25 20.79
N VAL A 664 -12.52 -7.20 21.39
CA VAL A 664 -13.70 -7.92 20.91
C VAL A 664 -14.90 -6.98 20.95
N ILE A 665 -15.64 -6.93 19.84
CA ILE A 665 -16.93 -6.23 19.76
C ILE A 665 -18.03 -7.29 19.63
N GLY A 666 -18.92 -7.30 20.61
CA GLY A 666 -20.00 -8.27 20.74
C GLY A 666 -21.20 -8.05 19.85
N SER A 667 -22.11 -9.00 19.94
CA SER A 667 -23.39 -9.05 19.28
C SER A 667 -24.44 -8.25 20.08
N ARG A 668 -25.72 -8.54 19.92
CA ARG A 668 -26.81 -7.96 20.74
C ARG A 668 -27.41 -8.98 21.73
N TRP A 669 -26.66 -10.06 21.98
CA TRP A 669 -27.08 -11.22 22.75
C TRP A 669 -26.13 -11.40 23.92
N ASN A 670 -26.50 -12.27 24.87
CA ASN A 670 -25.69 -12.52 26.06
C ASN A 670 -24.36 -13.21 25.70
N ASP A 671 -23.32 -12.42 25.53
CA ASP A 671 -22.01 -12.84 25.05
C ASP A 671 -21.07 -13.19 26.20
N THR A 672 -19.97 -13.86 25.87
CA THR A 672 -18.92 -14.19 26.83
C THR A 672 -17.55 -13.99 26.19
N PHE A 673 -16.79 -13.00 26.67
CA PHE A 673 -15.45 -12.70 26.17
C PHE A 673 -14.40 -13.03 27.22
N ILE A 674 -13.35 -13.70 26.77
CA ILE A 674 -12.25 -14.16 27.60
C ILE A 674 -10.95 -13.66 26.98
N GLY A 675 -10.28 -12.76 27.70
CA GLY A 675 -9.05 -12.10 27.31
C GLY A 675 -7.80 -12.93 27.57
N THR A 676 -6.68 -12.24 27.64
CA THR A 676 -5.34 -12.81 27.73
C THR A 676 -4.57 -12.14 28.88
N SER A 677 -3.24 -12.23 28.91
CA SER A 677 -2.44 -11.53 29.91
C SER A 677 -1.96 -10.15 29.45
N VAL A 678 -2.46 -9.66 28.31
CA VAL A 678 -2.18 -8.32 27.79
C VAL A 678 -3.45 -7.47 27.87
N ALA A 679 -3.29 -6.15 27.81
CA ALA A 679 -4.41 -5.21 27.83
C ALA A 679 -5.44 -5.51 26.73
N ASN A 680 -6.69 -5.75 27.13
CA ASN A 680 -7.81 -6.09 26.28
C ASN A 680 -8.88 -4.97 26.22
N ASP A 681 -9.61 -4.86 25.10
CA ASP A 681 -10.72 -3.88 24.92
C ASP A 681 -11.99 -4.57 24.45
N PHE A 682 -12.89 -4.82 25.39
CA PHE A 682 -14.12 -5.58 25.16
C PHE A 682 -15.34 -4.68 25.21
N ARG A 683 -16.24 -4.89 24.25
CA ARG A 683 -17.53 -4.20 24.17
C ARG A 683 -18.63 -5.23 24.02
N GLY A 684 -19.44 -5.44 25.05
CA GLY A 684 -20.57 -6.38 25.05
C GLY A 684 -21.71 -5.96 24.13
N ASN A 685 -21.99 -4.65 24.08
CA ASN A 685 -23.16 -4.05 23.41
C ASN A 685 -24.47 -4.38 24.15
N ASP A 686 -25.50 -4.89 23.49
CA ASP A 686 -26.75 -5.26 24.18
C ASP A 686 -26.64 -6.71 24.65
N GLY A 687 -27.14 -7.05 25.84
CA GLY A 687 -27.04 -8.42 26.36
C GLY A 687 -26.79 -8.44 27.86
N ASN A 688 -26.90 -9.60 28.48
CA ASN A 688 -26.33 -9.82 29.81
C ASN A 688 -24.99 -10.53 29.63
N ASP A 689 -23.95 -9.73 29.46
CA ASP A 689 -22.65 -10.19 28.97
C ASP A 689 -21.73 -10.58 30.12
N ARG A 690 -20.73 -11.40 29.79
CA ARG A 690 -19.66 -11.76 30.73
C ARG A 690 -18.32 -11.42 30.11
N LEU A 691 -17.63 -10.45 30.68
CA LEU A 691 -16.37 -9.93 30.17
C LEU A 691 -15.26 -10.27 31.17
N TYR A 692 -14.30 -11.09 30.74
CA TYR A 692 -13.15 -11.53 31.53
C TYR A 692 -11.86 -10.98 30.91
N GLY A 693 -11.26 -9.92 31.46
CA GLY A 693 -9.99 -9.36 30.97
C GLY A 693 -8.78 -10.25 31.25
N LYS A 694 -8.77 -10.88 32.44
CA LYS A 694 -7.71 -11.69 33.06
C LYS A 694 -6.53 -10.86 33.55
N GLY A 695 -5.72 -10.27 32.68
CA GLY A 695 -4.64 -9.42 33.16
C GLY A 695 -4.08 -8.52 32.08
N GLY A 696 -3.44 -7.44 32.47
CA GLY A 696 -3.22 -6.30 31.59
C GLY A 696 -3.91 -5.08 32.19
N ALA A 697 -3.98 -3.96 31.47
CA ALA A 697 -4.86 -2.86 31.87
C ALA A 697 -6.03 -2.86 30.89
N ASP A 698 -7.11 -3.49 31.29
CA ASP A 698 -8.23 -3.84 30.43
C ASP A 698 -9.29 -2.74 30.40
N ALA A 699 -9.96 -2.58 29.26
CA ALA A 699 -11.13 -1.72 29.11
C ALA A 699 -12.34 -2.63 28.81
N LEU A 700 -13.21 -2.82 29.80
CA LEU A 700 -14.39 -3.67 29.69
C LEU A 700 -15.65 -2.81 29.70
N ILE A 701 -16.38 -2.80 28.59
CA ILE A 701 -17.64 -2.08 28.44
C ILE A 701 -18.76 -3.11 28.30
N GLY A 702 -19.60 -3.26 29.32
CA GLY A 702 -20.76 -4.16 29.32
C GLY A 702 -21.77 -3.74 28.26
N GLY A 703 -22.36 -2.56 28.43
CA GLY A 703 -23.30 -1.98 27.48
C GLY A 703 -24.71 -1.96 28.05
N ALA A 704 -25.68 -2.62 27.43
CA ALA A 704 -27.06 -2.63 27.88
C ALA A 704 -27.48 -4.01 28.38
N GLY A 705 -27.78 -4.14 29.67
CA GLY A 705 -28.38 -5.34 30.24
C GLY A 705 -27.98 -5.57 31.69
N LYS A 706 -27.37 -6.70 32.00
CA LYS A 706 -26.91 -7.06 33.35
C LYS A 706 -25.60 -7.78 33.22
N ASP A 707 -24.56 -6.99 33.21
CA ASP A 707 -23.25 -7.44 32.79
C ASP A 707 -22.40 -7.85 33.99
N MET A 708 -21.54 -8.83 33.76
CA MET A 708 -20.50 -9.24 34.70
C MET A 708 -19.15 -8.85 34.11
N LEU A 709 -18.44 -7.97 34.81
CA LEU A 709 -17.15 -7.43 34.39
C LEU A 709 -16.08 -7.90 35.36
N ILE A 710 -15.14 -8.70 34.89
CA ILE A 710 -14.03 -9.23 35.68
C ILE A 710 -12.74 -8.80 34.98
N GLY A 711 -12.15 -7.69 35.43
CA GLY A 711 -10.90 -7.16 34.89
C GLY A 711 -9.74 -8.13 35.14
N GLY A 712 -9.48 -8.43 36.41
CA GLY A 712 -8.44 -9.35 36.84
C GLY A 712 -7.21 -8.59 37.30
N ALA A 713 -6.01 -9.05 36.94
CA ALA A 713 -4.79 -8.40 37.39
C ALA A 713 -4.46 -7.19 36.51
N GLY A 714 -4.67 -5.98 37.01
CA GLY A 714 -4.57 -4.82 36.14
C GLY A 714 -4.83 -3.50 36.83
N ALA A 715 -4.85 -2.45 36.04
CA ALA A 715 -5.55 -1.22 36.43
C ALA A 715 -6.63 -1.03 35.37
N ASP A 716 -7.80 -1.61 35.64
CA ASP A 716 -8.81 -1.86 34.63
C ASP A 716 -9.89 -0.76 34.63
N ASP A 717 -10.35 -0.38 33.46
CA ASP A 717 -11.49 0.53 33.29
C ASP A 717 -12.75 -0.33 33.04
N LEU A 718 -13.61 -0.43 34.06
CA LEU A 718 -14.80 -1.27 34.10
C LEU A 718 -16.07 -0.41 34.00
N HIS A 719 -16.72 -0.47 32.83
CA HIS A 719 -17.89 0.33 32.49
C HIS A 719 -19.11 -0.57 32.32
N GLY A 720 -20.03 -0.61 33.29
CA GLY A 720 -21.20 -1.49 33.22
C GLY A 720 -22.19 -1.05 32.14
N GLY A 721 -22.54 0.23 32.14
CA GLY A 721 -23.42 0.83 31.14
C GLY A 721 -24.85 0.96 31.64
N THR A 722 -25.85 0.69 30.81
CA THR A 722 -27.25 0.71 31.27
C THR A 722 -27.65 -0.66 31.77
N GLY A 723 -28.01 -0.77 33.04
CA GLY A 723 -28.27 -2.12 33.53
C GLY A 723 -28.29 -2.24 35.03
N ASN A 724 -28.08 -3.47 35.48
CA ASN A 724 -27.69 -3.73 36.85
C ASN A 724 -26.46 -4.62 36.81
N ASP A 725 -25.31 -3.95 36.81
CA ASP A 725 -24.05 -4.51 36.38
C ASP A 725 -23.16 -4.81 37.58
N THR A 726 -22.29 -5.80 37.46
CA THR A 726 -21.47 -6.30 38.56
C THR A 726 -20.00 -6.31 38.17
N ALA A 727 -19.17 -5.63 38.94
CA ALA A 727 -17.73 -5.86 38.91
C ALA A 727 -17.36 -7.02 39.84
N GLY A 728 -16.63 -7.99 39.33
CA GLY A 728 -16.30 -9.24 40.02
C GLY A 728 -14.81 -9.47 40.23
N TYR A 729 -14.46 -10.03 41.38
CA TYR A 729 -13.11 -10.43 41.77
C TYR A 729 -13.02 -11.92 42.11
N MET A 730 -13.98 -12.71 41.61
CA MET A 730 -14.12 -14.14 41.92
C MET A 730 -12.93 -15.01 41.46
N ASP A 731 -12.14 -14.54 40.49
CA ASP A 731 -10.93 -15.21 40.01
C ASP A 731 -9.65 -14.76 40.74
N ALA A 732 -9.76 -13.79 41.66
CA ALA A 732 -8.61 -13.25 42.37
C ALA A 732 -7.92 -14.31 43.23
N MET A 733 -6.59 -14.23 43.29
CA MET A 733 -5.75 -15.19 44.02
C MET A 733 -5.44 -14.77 45.47
N ALA A 734 -5.97 -13.63 45.91
CA ALA A 734 -5.90 -13.11 47.27
C ALA A 734 -7.10 -12.20 47.54
N GLY A 735 -7.32 -11.83 48.80
CA GLY A 735 -8.38 -10.91 49.17
C GLY A 735 -8.15 -9.51 48.57
N VAL A 736 -9.24 -8.87 48.16
CA VAL A 736 -9.24 -7.58 47.48
C VAL A 736 -9.80 -6.47 48.37
N VAL A 737 -9.44 -5.24 48.03
CA VAL A 737 -10.16 -4.06 48.53
C VAL A 737 -10.78 -3.40 47.32
N ALA A 738 -12.11 -3.40 47.24
CA ALA A 738 -12.87 -2.84 46.11
C ALA A 738 -13.90 -1.82 46.60
N ASP A 739 -13.88 -0.63 46.00
CA ASP A 739 -14.70 0.52 46.35
C ASP A 739 -15.33 1.12 45.08
N LEU A 740 -16.67 1.09 44.97
CA LEU A 740 -17.39 1.60 43.79
C LEU A 740 -17.22 3.12 43.60
N GLN A 741 -16.86 3.87 44.64
CA GLN A 741 -16.53 5.30 44.50
C GLN A 741 -15.09 5.54 43.99
N GLY A 742 -14.32 4.46 43.80
CA GLY A 742 -12.95 4.47 43.31
C GLY A 742 -11.92 5.03 44.31
N GLY A 743 -10.68 5.16 43.83
CA GLY A 743 -9.61 5.90 44.52
C GLY A 743 -8.52 5.04 45.14
N ALA A 744 -7.67 5.66 45.98
CA ALA A 744 -6.43 5.06 46.51
C ALA A 744 -6.61 3.86 47.46
N ARG A 745 -7.85 3.42 47.72
CA ARG A 745 -8.15 2.27 48.59
C ARG A 745 -8.07 0.95 47.87
N GLN A 746 -8.17 0.93 46.54
CA GLN A 746 -8.19 -0.33 45.83
C GLN A 746 -6.90 -1.12 46.03
N SER A 747 -7.01 -2.43 46.22
CA SER A 747 -5.85 -3.31 46.40
C SER A 747 -6.13 -4.75 45.95
N GLY A 748 -5.07 -5.55 45.82
CA GLY A 748 -5.17 -6.84 45.15
C GLY A 748 -5.40 -6.64 43.66
N ASP A 749 -6.28 -7.44 43.07
CA ASP A 749 -6.66 -7.35 41.67
C ASP A 749 -7.46 -6.07 41.38
N ALA A 750 -8.13 -5.47 42.37
CA ALA A 750 -8.81 -4.18 42.21
C ALA A 750 -7.86 -2.97 42.01
N LYS A 751 -6.55 -3.16 42.19
CA LYS A 751 -5.60 -2.07 42.38
C LYS A 751 -5.42 -1.22 41.12
N GLY A 752 -6.08 -0.07 41.11
CA GLY A 752 -6.01 0.89 40.01
C GLY A 752 -7.26 0.89 39.15
N ASP A 753 -8.18 -0.04 39.41
CA ASP A 753 -9.44 -0.14 38.72
C ASP A 753 -10.28 1.11 38.87
N ARG A 754 -11.01 1.43 37.81
CA ARG A 754 -12.01 2.48 37.76
C ARG A 754 -13.34 1.87 37.39
N PHE A 755 -14.37 2.30 38.11
CA PHE A 755 -15.75 1.90 37.84
C PHE A 755 -16.54 3.09 37.32
N SER A 756 -17.38 2.85 36.32
CA SER A 756 -18.50 3.74 36.02
C SER A 756 -19.72 2.92 35.66
N ASP A 757 -20.90 3.40 36.06
CA ASP A 757 -22.16 2.74 35.76
C ASP A 757 -22.13 1.24 36.15
N VAL A 758 -21.57 0.95 37.33
CA VAL A 758 -21.53 -0.38 37.95
C VAL A 758 -22.23 -0.29 39.29
N GLU A 759 -23.32 -1.06 39.47
CA GLU A 759 -24.13 -1.00 40.69
C GLU A 759 -23.67 -1.99 41.76
N ASN A 760 -22.91 -3.03 41.41
CA ASN A 760 -22.70 -4.18 42.30
C ASN A 760 -21.24 -4.66 42.35
N LEU A 761 -20.89 -5.32 43.45
CA LEU A 761 -19.60 -5.97 43.66
C LEU A 761 -19.76 -7.44 44.02
N ALA A 762 -18.89 -8.28 43.48
CA ALA A 762 -18.69 -9.66 43.91
C ALA A 762 -17.22 -9.89 44.28
N GLY A 763 -16.95 -10.31 45.51
CA GLY A 763 -15.62 -10.57 46.02
C GLY A 763 -15.02 -11.90 45.54
N SER A 764 -13.88 -12.21 46.13
CA SER A 764 -13.05 -13.36 45.89
C SER A 764 -13.44 -14.54 46.80
N ARG A 765 -12.56 -15.53 46.92
CA ARG A 765 -12.67 -16.64 47.87
C ARG A 765 -11.83 -16.42 49.13
N PHE A 766 -11.39 -15.19 49.36
CA PHE A 766 -10.51 -14.78 50.43
C PHE A 766 -11.09 -13.55 51.12
N SER A 767 -10.59 -13.24 52.31
CA SER A 767 -11.01 -12.06 53.07
C SER A 767 -10.93 -10.74 52.29
N ASP A 768 -12.08 -10.21 51.93
CA ASP A 768 -12.25 -9.00 51.13
C ASP A 768 -12.72 -7.80 51.96
N LEU A 769 -12.41 -6.59 51.48
CA LEU A 769 -13.03 -5.35 51.96
C LEU A 769 -13.80 -4.71 50.81
N LEU A 770 -15.14 -4.81 50.86
CA LEU A 770 -16.02 -4.37 49.78
C LEU A 770 -16.86 -3.16 50.20
N TYR A 771 -16.83 -2.11 49.39
CA TYR A 771 -17.52 -0.85 49.63
C TYR A 771 -18.46 -0.49 48.48
N GLY A 772 -19.75 -0.38 48.76
CA GLY A 772 -20.77 0.17 47.86
C GLY A 772 -20.64 1.68 47.70
N ASP A 773 -21.65 2.31 47.11
CA ASP A 773 -21.70 3.75 46.85
C ASP A 773 -22.91 4.44 47.53
N GLY A 774 -23.57 5.39 46.88
CA GLY A 774 -24.76 6.05 47.42
C GLY A 774 -26.07 5.47 46.87
N ASN A 775 -25.99 4.47 45.98
CA ASN A 775 -27.09 3.83 45.31
C ASN A 775 -27.44 2.50 45.98
N ALA A 776 -28.49 1.82 45.53
CA ALA A 776 -28.82 0.49 46.03
C ALA A 776 -27.89 -0.55 45.41
N ASN A 777 -26.93 -1.06 46.19
CA ASN A 777 -25.93 -2.02 45.72
C ASN A 777 -26.28 -3.45 46.15
N ARG A 778 -25.88 -4.42 45.34
CA ARG A 778 -25.69 -5.82 45.77
C ARG A 778 -24.21 -6.07 45.97
N ILE A 779 -23.83 -6.49 47.18
CA ILE A 779 -22.45 -6.83 47.53
C ILE A 779 -22.41 -8.28 48.01
N VAL A 780 -21.59 -9.10 47.37
CA VAL A 780 -21.36 -10.50 47.74
C VAL A 780 -19.89 -10.64 48.15
N GLY A 781 -19.62 -11.07 49.38
CA GLY A 781 -18.26 -11.30 49.91
C GLY A 781 -17.62 -12.49 49.22
N GLY A 782 -18.16 -13.69 49.47
CA GLY A 782 -17.69 -14.92 48.83
C GLY A 782 -17.29 -15.93 49.88
N ASP A 783 -16.13 -16.56 49.73
CA ASP A 783 -15.54 -17.32 50.83
C ASP A 783 -14.52 -16.42 51.54
N GLY A 784 -14.23 -16.67 52.82
CA GLY A 784 -13.27 -15.87 53.58
C GLY A 784 -13.95 -15.05 54.67
N ALA A 785 -13.15 -14.35 55.48
CA ALA A 785 -13.68 -13.43 56.48
C ALA A 785 -13.78 -12.03 55.85
N ASP A 786 -14.96 -11.67 55.38
CA ASP A 786 -15.17 -10.49 54.56
C ASP A 786 -15.70 -9.30 55.36
N ARG A 787 -15.42 -8.09 54.89
CA ARG A 787 -15.98 -6.86 55.45
C ARG A 787 -16.77 -6.12 54.39
N LEU A 788 -18.09 -6.06 54.58
CA LEU A 788 -19.02 -5.47 53.63
C LEU A 788 -19.58 -4.15 54.19
N THR A 789 -19.43 -3.07 53.42
CA THR A 789 -19.98 -1.75 53.74
C THR A 789 -20.81 -1.24 52.56
N GLY A 790 -22.14 -1.33 52.64
CA GLY A 790 -23.04 -0.82 51.59
C GLY A 790 -22.95 0.69 51.36
N ARG A 791 -22.65 1.42 52.45
CA ARG A 791 -22.73 2.90 52.56
C ARG A 791 -24.18 3.33 52.51
N GLY A 792 -24.58 4.24 51.64
CA GLY A 792 -25.95 4.76 51.60
C GLY A 792 -26.70 4.14 50.44
N GLY A 793 -27.99 3.89 50.58
CA GLY A 793 -28.72 3.13 49.57
C GLY A 793 -29.77 2.26 50.24
N ASN A 794 -30.29 1.27 49.52
CA ASN A 794 -31.02 0.18 50.15
C ASN A 794 -30.33 -1.10 49.70
N ASP A 795 -29.31 -1.50 50.44
CA ASP A 795 -28.32 -2.46 49.96
C ASP A 795 -28.72 -3.89 50.29
N ARG A 796 -28.20 -4.83 49.48
CA ARG A 796 -28.28 -6.26 49.74
C ARG A 796 -26.88 -6.82 49.91
N LEU A 797 -26.55 -7.22 51.12
CA LEU A 797 -25.23 -7.72 51.51
C LEU A 797 -25.32 -9.23 51.75
N THR A 798 -24.42 -9.97 51.14
CA THR A 798 -24.26 -11.42 51.31
C THR A 798 -22.82 -11.67 51.72
N GLY A 799 -22.59 -12.16 52.94
CA GLY A 799 -21.23 -12.42 53.44
C GLY A 799 -20.61 -13.62 52.74
N GLY A 800 -21.35 -14.73 52.74
CA GLY A 800 -20.93 -16.00 52.21
C GLY A 800 -20.35 -16.90 53.30
N ALA A 801 -19.23 -17.57 53.03
CA ALA A 801 -18.67 -18.55 53.96
C ALA A 801 -17.46 -17.97 54.71
N GLY A 802 -17.57 -17.83 56.03
CA GLY A 802 -16.47 -17.40 56.88
C GLY A 802 -16.99 -16.59 58.06
N THR A 803 -16.13 -15.77 58.66
CA THR A 803 -16.54 -14.86 59.75
C THR A 803 -16.64 -13.47 59.17
N ASP A 804 -17.85 -13.04 58.84
CA ASP A 804 -18.07 -11.82 58.08
C ASP A 804 -18.43 -10.64 58.97
N LEU A 805 -18.15 -9.44 58.46
CA LEU A 805 -18.32 -8.18 59.17
C LEU A 805 -19.15 -7.21 58.32
N PHE A 806 -20.42 -7.05 58.67
CA PHE A 806 -21.32 -6.10 58.02
C PHE A 806 -21.30 -4.76 58.74
N VAL A 807 -21.12 -3.68 57.99
CA VAL A 807 -20.82 -2.35 58.55
C VAL A 807 -21.85 -1.34 58.09
N PHE A 808 -22.51 -0.73 59.06
CA PHE A 808 -23.56 0.27 58.86
C PHE A 808 -23.16 1.59 59.53
N HIS A 809 -23.35 2.67 58.79
CA HIS A 809 -23.06 4.04 59.23
C HIS A 809 -24.34 4.88 59.26
N THR A 810 -24.24 6.10 59.79
CA THR A 810 -25.32 7.10 59.65
C THR A 810 -25.69 7.28 58.19
N GLY A 811 -26.97 7.18 57.86
CA GLY A 811 -27.46 7.34 56.49
C GLY A 811 -27.34 6.08 55.63
N SER A 812 -27.13 4.90 56.23
CA SER A 812 -27.02 3.66 55.45
C SER A 812 -28.30 3.25 54.71
N GLY A 813 -29.45 3.81 55.10
CA GLY A 813 -30.71 3.56 54.41
C GLY A 813 -31.36 2.25 54.87
N ARG A 814 -31.91 1.44 53.95
CA ARG A 814 -32.67 0.23 54.31
C ARG A 814 -32.01 -1.03 53.76
N ASP A 815 -31.10 -1.57 54.55
CA ASP A 815 -30.23 -2.64 54.12
C ASP A 815 -30.72 -4.01 54.56
N VAL A 816 -30.32 -5.02 53.79
CA VAL A 816 -30.66 -6.41 54.00
C VAL A 816 -29.38 -7.25 53.98
N VAL A 817 -29.07 -7.90 55.10
CA VAL A 817 -28.07 -8.97 55.15
C VAL A 817 -28.78 -10.29 54.90
N THR A 818 -28.32 -11.04 53.91
CA THR A 818 -29.09 -12.18 53.38
C THR A 818 -28.79 -13.52 54.02
N ASP A 819 -27.66 -13.66 54.70
CA ASP A 819 -27.07 -14.93 55.11
C ASP A 819 -26.31 -14.84 56.45
N PHE A 820 -26.66 -13.87 57.29
CA PHE A 820 -26.00 -13.66 58.59
C PHE A 820 -25.99 -14.95 59.45
N GLU A 821 -24.80 -15.47 59.74
CA GLU A 821 -24.60 -16.65 60.59
C GLU A 821 -24.37 -16.24 62.05
N VAL A 822 -25.36 -16.52 62.90
CA VAL A 822 -25.31 -16.21 64.34
C VAL A 822 -24.15 -16.92 65.03
N GLY A 823 -23.38 -16.18 65.83
CA GLY A 823 -22.21 -16.64 66.56
C GLY A 823 -20.95 -16.75 65.70
N VAL A 824 -21.04 -16.44 64.40
CA VAL A 824 -19.94 -16.47 63.44
C VAL A 824 -19.73 -15.09 62.84
N ASP A 825 -20.80 -14.45 62.35
CA ASP A 825 -20.76 -13.12 61.76
C ASP A 825 -20.92 -12.01 62.78
N HIS A 826 -20.49 -10.81 62.37
CA HIS A 826 -20.46 -9.63 63.21
C HIS A 826 -21.08 -8.42 62.53
N LEU A 827 -21.73 -7.59 63.35
CA LEU A 827 -22.35 -6.32 62.94
C LEU A 827 -21.63 -5.14 63.56
N VAL A 828 -21.33 -4.12 62.77
CA VAL A 828 -20.87 -2.81 63.23
C VAL A 828 -21.94 -1.78 62.93
N ILE A 829 -22.55 -1.23 63.97
CA ILE A 829 -23.59 -0.19 63.86
C ILE A 829 -23.04 1.13 64.40
N LYS A 830 -22.65 2.05 63.50
CA LYS A 830 -22.03 3.33 63.88
C LYS A 830 -22.95 4.51 63.59
N GLY A 831 -23.18 5.33 64.62
CA GLY A 831 -23.87 6.60 64.49
C GLY A 831 -25.40 6.50 64.38
N TRP A 832 -26.00 5.38 64.80
CA TRP A 832 -27.47 5.18 64.86
C TRP A 832 -28.08 5.51 66.24
N GLY A 833 -27.26 6.04 67.17
CA GLY A 833 -27.71 6.42 68.52
C GLY A 833 -27.60 5.33 69.59
N PHE A 834 -27.01 4.17 69.25
CA PHE A 834 -26.62 3.14 70.21
C PHE A 834 -25.16 3.35 70.65
N GLY A 835 -24.89 3.32 71.96
CA GLY A 835 -23.57 3.55 72.56
C GLY A 835 -22.90 2.31 73.15
N THR A 836 -23.60 1.18 73.22
CA THR A 836 -23.07 -0.12 73.71
C THR A 836 -23.63 -1.30 72.91
N GLU A 837 -22.95 -2.45 72.94
CA GLU A 837 -23.39 -3.68 72.26
C GLU A 837 -24.77 -4.12 72.77
N ASP A 838 -25.01 -3.99 74.08
CA ASP A 838 -26.31 -4.26 74.70
C ASP A 838 -27.42 -3.35 74.16
N GLU A 839 -27.13 -2.07 73.90
CA GLU A 839 -28.13 -1.14 73.36
C GLU A 839 -28.50 -1.48 71.90
N VAL A 840 -27.53 -1.93 71.10
CA VAL A 840 -27.79 -2.42 69.74
C VAL A 840 -28.63 -3.71 69.80
N LEU A 841 -28.22 -4.68 70.63
CA LEU A 841 -28.92 -5.96 70.77
C LEU A 841 -30.38 -5.78 71.20
N ASN A 842 -30.62 -4.95 72.22
CA ASN A 842 -31.97 -4.64 72.70
C ASN A 842 -32.79 -3.80 71.70
N GLY A 843 -32.16 -3.20 70.69
CA GLY A 843 -32.81 -2.46 69.63
C GLY A 843 -33.45 -3.36 68.55
N PHE A 844 -33.02 -4.62 68.44
CA PHE A 844 -33.59 -5.55 67.48
C PHE A 844 -35.01 -5.98 67.88
N PHE A 845 -35.90 -6.09 66.89
CA PHE A 845 -37.22 -6.68 67.04
C PHE A 845 -37.53 -7.68 65.92
N GLN A 846 -38.37 -8.66 66.23
CA GLN A 846 -38.74 -9.70 65.27
C GLN A 846 -39.80 -9.18 64.28
N ASN A 847 -39.56 -9.33 62.98
CA ASN A 847 -40.53 -9.07 61.92
C ASN A 847 -40.66 -10.28 61.00
N GLY A 848 -41.69 -11.09 61.22
CA GLY A 848 -41.82 -12.38 60.54
C GLY A 848 -40.67 -13.30 60.92
N ARG A 849 -39.92 -13.81 59.93
CA ARG A 849 -38.73 -14.64 60.15
C ARG A 849 -37.42 -13.85 60.28
N HIS A 850 -37.48 -12.52 60.22
CA HIS A 850 -36.30 -11.65 60.14
C HIS A 850 -36.09 -10.89 61.46
N ALA A 851 -34.83 -10.72 61.84
CA ALA A 851 -34.44 -9.76 62.87
C ALA A 851 -34.27 -8.37 62.23
N VAL A 852 -34.89 -7.34 62.81
CA VAL A 852 -34.86 -5.97 62.27
C VAL A 852 -34.38 -5.00 63.33
N LEU A 853 -33.42 -4.15 62.95
CA LEU A 853 -32.98 -3.00 63.72
C LEU A 853 -33.37 -1.74 62.96
N GLU A 854 -34.05 -0.80 63.60
CA GLU A 854 -34.52 0.43 62.97
C GLU A 854 -34.28 1.64 63.88
N SER A 855 -33.73 2.70 63.30
CA SER A 855 -33.47 3.98 63.96
C SER A 855 -33.87 5.14 63.05
N GLY A 856 -33.71 6.38 63.51
CA GLY A 856 -33.87 7.56 62.64
C GLY A 856 -32.86 7.63 61.49
N GLU A 857 -31.76 6.88 61.58
CA GLU A 857 -30.61 6.96 60.67
C GLU A 857 -30.56 5.83 59.64
N GLY A 858 -31.43 4.81 59.78
CA GLY A 858 -31.45 3.65 58.89
C GLY A 858 -32.23 2.46 59.44
N ARG A 859 -32.36 1.41 58.63
CA ARG A 859 -32.97 0.13 58.96
C ARG A 859 -32.11 -1.01 58.43
N LEU A 860 -31.78 -1.96 59.29
CA LEU A 860 -31.09 -3.20 58.96
C LEU A 860 -32.08 -4.36 59.11
N THR A 861 -32.14 -5.23 58.11
CA THR A 861 -32.87 -6.51 58.17
C THR A 861 -31.90 -7.66 58.02
N LEU A 862 -31.84 -8.56 58.99
CA LEU A 862 -31.13 -9.84 58.88
C LEU A 862 -32.14 -10.90 58.44
N LEU A 863 -31.96 -11.46 57.24
CA LEU A 863 -32.89 -12.46 56.71
C LEU A 863 -32.79 -13.77 57.48
N ASP A 864 -33.95 -14.38 57.70
CA ASP A 864 -34.13 -15.66 58.42
C ASP A 864 -33.38 -15.84 59.77
N VAL A 865 -33.03 -14.74 60.45
CA VAL A 865 -32.45 -14.72 61.80
C VAL A 865 -33.52 -14.48 62.87
N GLN A 866 -33.46 -15.20 64.00
CA GLN A 866 -34.28 -14.92 65.18
C GLN A 866 -33.55 -13.98 66.13
N VAL A 867 -34.27 -12.97 66.66
CA VAL A 867 -33.67 -12.02 67.63
C VAL A 867 -33.17 -12.72 68.89
N ASP A 868 -33.84 -13.78 69.34
CA ASP A 868 -33.45 -14.53 70.55
C ASP A 868 -32.14 -15.32 70.40
N ASP A 869 -31.69 -15.55 69.16
CA ASP A 869 -30.43 -16.23 68.88
C ASP A 869 -29.24 -15.25 68.90
N LEU A 870 -29.49 -13.94 68.69
CA LEU A 870 -28.46 -12.91 68.72
C LEU A 870 -27.90 -12.69 70.13
N SER A 871 -26.62 -12.35 70.20
CA SER A 871 -25.87 -12.07 71.42
C SER A 871 -25.00 -10.82 71.26
N VAL A 872 -24.48 -10.31 72.37
CA VAL A 872 -23.47 -9.23 72.32
C VAL A 872 -22.20 -9.64 71.56
N GLY A 873 -21.92 -10.95 71.45
CA GLY A 873 -20.80 -11.46 70.67
C GLY A 873 -20.95 -11.24 69.16
N ASP A 874 -22.17 -11.04 68.66
CA ASP A 874 -22.47 -10.79 67.25
C ASP A 874 -22.34 -9.30 66.88
N ILE A 875 -22.02 -8.43 67.85
CA ILE A 875 -22.03 -6.97 67.70
C ILE A 875 -20.68 -6.40 68.10
N ILE A 876 -20.16 -5.48 67.28
CA ILE A 876 -18.93 -4.74 67.55
C ILE A 876 -19.25 -3.24 67.53
N VAL A 877 -19.08 -2.56 68.67
CA VAL A 877 -19.32 -1.11 68.82
C VAL A 877 -18.06 -0.27 68.57
#